data_AF-A0A452YAW2-F1
#
_entry.id   AF-A0A452YAW2-F1
#
_cell.length_a   1.000
_cell.length_b   1.000
_cell.length_c   1.000
_cell.angle_alpha   90.00
_cell.angle_beta   90.00
_cell.angle_gamma   90.00
#
_symmetry.space_group_name_H-M   'P 1'
#
loop_
_entity.id
_entity.type
_entity.pdbx_description
1 polymer ?
#
loop_
_entity_poly.entity_id
_entity_poly.type
_entity_poly.pdbx_seq_one_letter_code
_entity_poly.pdbx_strand_id
1 'polypeptide(L)'
;MVRFAMEQPQTMASYSVSDAVATYYLYMTYVHPFIFSLATIIPMSPDEVLRKGSGTLCEMLLMVQAFQANIICPNKHQADLEKFYNNRLVESETYIGGHVECLETGVFRSDLPTKFQLEPSAFEQLIENLDRDLQYAIAVEGKLDIDSVTNYDEVKDAIKQKLVSLRDHPTREECPLIYHLDVAAMYPNIILTNRLQPPSIVTDVDCTACDFNRPGKNCLRTLEWVWRGETYTAKKSDYHHIKRQIESEMIQTGGVTSSKPFLDLSKPEHLLKLKDRLKKYCQKAYKRVVDKPITEVREAGICMRENSFYVDTVRSFRDRRYEYKGLNKTWKGKLSEAKASGNSIKIQEAQDMVVLYDSLQLAHKCILNSFYGYVMRKGARWYSMEMAGVVTYTGAKIIQNARLLVDKIGRPLELDTDGIWCVLPGSFPENFTFKTKAEKKLTISYPCVMLNVDVARTNTNDQYQTLKDPVSKLYTTNSECSIEFEVDGPYKAMILPASKEEGILIKKRYAVFNEDGTLAELKGFEIKRRGELKLIKVFQAEVFDKFLHGSTLEECYAAVASVANRWLDLLDNQGIDISDSELLGFISESSTMSKSLVDYGEQKSCAVTTAKRLAEFLGDSMVKDKGLHCQYIVAREPQGTPVSERAVPVAIFETDAEVAKFYLRKWCKVSTEANIRFILDWSYYKQRLSSAIQKIITIPAAMQKISNPVPRVLHPDWLHKKVREKDDRFRQRKLRDMFSPLNKDMGMHNLNGTGDIEDLLTSDKGLRKTTASHGFNIGKENHPNGSPSAKASLGHCKNQQKSVIRSNEPLRDDSADEIVDRSTDYQGWLEARKRKWKYVREQKKRRR
;
A
#
# COMPACT_ATOMS: atom_id res chain seq x y z
N MET A 1 -1.80 -32.63 -15.50
CA MET A 1 -0.51 -33.33 -15.31
C MET A 1 -0.67 -34.84 -15.27
N VAL A 2 -1.39 -35.44 -14.29
CA VAL A 2 -1.54 -36.91 -14.18
C VAL A 2 -2.06 -37.57 -15.47
N ARG A 3 -3.07 -36.97 -16.11
CA ARG A 3 -3.59 -37.43 -17.40
C ARG A 3 -2.54 -37.36 -18.53
N PHE A 4 -1.74 -36.29 -18.56
CA PHE A 4 -0.66 -36.14 -19.54
C PHE A 4 0.46 -37.16 -19.33
N ALA A 5 0.66 -37.69 -18.11
CA ALA A 5 1.59 -38.79 -17.88
C ALA A 5 1.22 -40.05 -18.68
N MET A 6 -0.08 -40.29 -18.87
CA MET A 6 -0.61 -41.45 -19.60
C MET A 6 -0.78 -41.15 -21.10
N GLU A 7 -1.35 -39.99 -21.43
CA GLU A 7 -1.77 -39.67 -22.81
C GLU A 7 -0.70 -38.92 -23.61
N GLN A 8 0.13 -38.10 -22.96
CA GLN A 8 1.11 -37.21 -23.60
C GLN A 8 2.43 -37.15 -22.81
N PRO A 9 3.13 -38.28 -22.63
CA PRO A 9 4.30 -38.36 -21.75
C PRO A 9 5.43 -37.44 -22.21
N GLN A 10 5.59 -37.24 -23.53
CA GLN A 10 6.60 -36.32 -24.07
C GLN A 10 6.34 -34.87 -23.66
N THR A 11 5.09 -34.39 -23.77
CA THR A 11 4.71 -33.03 -23.34
C THR A 11 4.92 -32.84 -21.84
N MET A 12 4.60 -33.87 -21.04
CA MET A 12 4.84 -33.83 -19.59
C MET A 12 6.34 -33.83 -19.25
N ALA A 13 7.15 -34.62 -19.95
CA ALA A 13 8.60 -34.64 -19.79
C ALA A 13 9.22 -33.29 -20.17
N SER A 14 8.80 -32.69 -21.29
CA SER A 14 9.23 -31.35 -21.69
C SER A 14 8.85 -30.29 -20.66
N TYR A 15 7.64 -30.32 -20.11
CA TYR A 15 7.23 -29.45 -19.00
C TYR A 15 8.11 -29.66 -17.77
N SER A 16 8.35 -30.91 -17.37
CA SER A 16 9.20 -31.23 -16.20
C SER A 16 10.64 -30.75 -16.37
N VAL A 17 11.22 -30.93 -17.56
CA VAL A 17 12.56 -30.42 -17.87
C VAL A 17 12.56 -28.90 -17.90
N SER A 18 11.53 -28.27 -18.46
CA SER A 18 11.37 -26.81 -18.43
C SER A 18 11.37 -26.27 -17.00
N ASP A 19 10.61 -26.87 -16.08
CA ASP A 19 10.58 -26.46 -14.67
C ASP A 19 11.95 -26.65 -14.00
N ALA A 20 12.64 -27.76 -14.28
CA ALA A 20 13.99 -28.02 -13.74
C ALA A 20 15.02 -27.00 -14.27
N VAL A 21 15.01 -26.71 -15.56
CA VAL A 21 15.89 -25.73 -16.22
C VAL A 21 15.60 -24.33 -15.70
N ALA A 22 14.33 -23.94 -15.64
CA ALA A 22 13.92 -22.64 -15.10
C ALA A 22 14.33 -22.49 -13.63
N THR A 23 14.14 -23.53 -12.81
CA THR A 23 14.54 -23.52 -11.39
C THR A 23 16.06 -23.42 -11.25
N TYR A 24 16.82 -24.19 -12.05
CA TYR A 24 18.28 -24.16 -12.02
C TYR A 24 18.83 -22.78 -12.40
N TYR A 25 18.38 -22.19 -13.51
CA TYR A 25 18.84 -20.87 -13.94
C TYR A 25 18.33 -19.75 -13.03
N LEU A 26 17.09 -19.83 -12.51
CA LEU A 26 16.61 -18.90 -11.50
C LEU A 26 17.53 -18.91 -10.25
N TYR A 27 17.90 -20.11 -9.80
CA TYR A 27 18.82 -20.27 -8.68
C TYR A 27 20.20 -19.73 -9.01
N MET A 28 20.84 -20.20 -10.09
CA MET A 28 22.21 -19.83 -10.44
C MET A 28 22.37 -18.35 -10.77
N THR A 29 21.39 -17.74 -11.44
CA THR A 29 21.47 -16.34 -11.86
C THR A 29 21.10 -15.37 -10.75
N TYR A 30 20.09 -15.68 -9.93
CA TYR A 30 19.56 -14.70 -8.96
C TYR A 30 19.79 -15.10 -7.49
N VAL A 31 19.51 -16.35 -7.12
CA VAL A 31 19.50 -16.76 -5.70
C VAL A 31 20.91 -17.05 -5.19
N HIS A 32 21.70 -17.79 -5.98
CA HIS A 32 23.03 -18.23 -5.61
C HIS A 32 23.97 -17.06 -5.31
N PRO A 33 24.25 -16.13 -6.25
CA PRO A 33 25.15 -15.01 -5.98
C PRO A 33 24.63 -14.15 -4.83
N PHE A 34 23.32 -13.90 -4.75
CA PHE A 34 22.70 -13.07 -3.72
C PHE A 34 22.85 -13.65 -2.31
N ILE A 35 22.50 -14.93 -2.11
CA ILE A 35 22.50 -15.57 -0.80
C ILE A 35 23.92 -15.81 -0.30
N PHE A 36 24.82 -16.29 -1.17
CA PHE A 36 26.22 -16.48 -0.77
C PHE A 36 26.91 -15.14 -0.49
N SER A 37 26.61 -14.10 -1.26
CA SER A 37 27.09 -12.73 -0.96
C SER A 37 26.63 -12.26 0.41
N LEU A 38 25.36 -12.44 0.76
CA LEU A 38 24.84 -12.09 2.09
C LEU A 38 25.48 -12.92 3.21
N ALA A 39 25.72 -14.21 2.98
CA ALA A 39 26.36 -15.11 3.94
C ALA A 39 27.84 -14.79 4.19
N THR A 40 28.50 -14.01 3.33
CA THR A 40 29.86 -13.51 3.62
C THR A 40 29.89 -12.44 4.72
N ILE A 41 28.75 -11.78 4.97
CA ILE A 41 28.66 -10.64 5.90
C ILE A 41 27.84 -11.01 7.14
N ILE A 42 26.79 -11.81 6.96
CA ILE A 42 25.90 -12.23 8.04
C ILE A 42 26.44 -13.53 8.63
N PRO A 43 26.61 -13.64 9.96
CA PRO A 43 27.13 -14.85 10.62
C PRO A 43 26.07 -15.96 10.71
N MET A 44 25.56 -16.38 9.55
CA MET A 44 24.52 -17.40 9.41
C MET A 44 24.82 -18.28 8.21
N SER A 45 24.32 -19.52 8.24
CA SER A 45 24.43 -20.39 7.07
C SER A 45 23.60 -19.83 5.90
N PRO A 46 23.98 -20.10 4.63
CA PRO A 46 23.19 -19.69 3.46
C PRO A 46 21.71 -20.09 3.55
N ASP A 47 21.46 -21.25 4.15
CA ASP A 47 20.14 -21.84 4.40
C ASP A 47 19.28 -20.97 5.35
N GLU A 48 19.88 -20.41 6.40
CA GLU A 48 19.22 -19.48 7.30
C GLU A 48 19.05 -18.09 6.68
N VAL A 49 20.07 -17.59 5.98
CA VAL A 49 20.01 -16.30 5.27
C VAL A 49 18.83 -16.27 4.29
N LEU A 50 18.58 -17.38 3.59
CA LEU A 50 17.45 -17.51 2.65
C LEU A 50 16.08 -17.51 3.34
N ARG A 51 15.95 -18.12 4.53
CA ARG A 51 14.64 -18.35 5.18
C ARG A 51 14.27 -17.31 6.24
N LYS A 52 15.24 -16.64 6.86
CA LYS A 52 14.96 -15.65 7.91
C LYS A 52 14.54 -14.32 7.28
N GLY A 53 13.60 -13.63 7.93
CA GLY A 53 13.21 -12.29 7.50
C GLY A 53 14.37 -11.30 7.66
N SER A 54 14.43 -10.29 6.79
CA SER A 54 15.53 -9.31 6.74
C SER A 54 15.80 -8.61 8.06
N GLY A 55 14.78 -8.31 8.88
CA GLY A 55 14.98 -7.75 10.22
C GLY A 55 15.71 -8.68 11.20
N THR A 56 15.70 -9.99 10.98
CA THR A 56 16.55 -10.93 11.75
C THR A 56 17.99 -10.88 11.27
N LEU A 57 18.21 -10.74 9.96
CA LEU A 57 19.54 -10.57 9.38
C LEU A 57 20.20 -9.28 9.91
N CYS A 58 19.45 -8.17 9.96
CA CYS A 58 19.88 -6.93 10.60
C CYS A 58 20.25 -7.13 12.08
N GLU A 59 19.43 -7.87 12.84
CA GLU A 59 19.72 -8.17 14.26
C GLU A 59 21.05 -8.90 14.44
N MET A 60 21.34 -9.91 13.60
CA MET A 60 22.61 -10.66 13.70
C MET A 60 23.82 -9.78 13.38
N LEU A 61 23.70 -8.93 12.36
CA LEU A 61 24.76 -7.98 12.01
C LEU A 61 25.04 -7.01 13.16
N LEU A 62 23.98 -6.43 13.73
CA LEU A 62 24.10 -5.53 14.87
C LEU A 62 24.67 -6.24 16.11
N MET A 63 24.37 -7.52 16.32
CA MET A 63 24.96 -8.33 17.40
C MET A 63 26.47 -8.53 17.21
N VAL A 64 26.95 -8.76 15.98
CA VAL A 64 28.40 -8.84 15.71
C VAL A 64 29.07 -7.50 15.98
N GLN A 65 28.47 -6.40 15.51
CA GLN A 65 29.03 -5.06 15.69
C GLN A 65 29.02 -4.62 17.15
N ALA A 66 27.95 -4.94 17.90
CA ALA A 66 27.89 -4.72 19.33
C ALA A 66 28.95 -5.55 20.08
N PHE A 67 29.13 -6.82 19.71
CA PHE A 67 30.18 -7.67 20.30
C PHE A 67 31.58 -7.12 20.04
N GLN A 68 31.88 -6.70 18.80
CA GLN A 68 33.16 -6.08 18.45
C GLN A 68 33.42 -4.77 19.21
N ALA A 69 32.36 -3.98 19.45
CA ALA A 69 32.42 -2.75 20.24
C ALA A 69 32.37 -2.99 21.77
N ASN A 70 32.34 -4.26 22.22
CA ASN A 70 32.20 -4.65 23.63
C ASN A 70 30.94 -4.06 24.31
N ILE A 71 29.81 -4.04 23.58
CA ILE A 71 28.52 -3.54 24.02
C ILE A 71 27.61 -4.71 24.37
N ILE A 72 26.98 -4.65 25.55
CA ILE A 72 26.02 -5.66 25.99
C ILE A 72 24.79 -5.62 25.08
N CYS A 73 24.45 -6.77 24.50
CA CYS A 73 23.23 -6.92 23.71
C CYS A 73 21.99 -6.89 24.61
N PRO A 74 21.04 -5.96 24.39
CA PRO A 74 19.82 -5.92 25.19
C PRO A 74 18.98 -7.18 25.04
N ASN A 75 18.13 -7.45 26.04
CA ASN A 75 17.09 -8.46 25.92
C ASN A 75 16.10 -8.10 24.80
N LYS A 76 15.41 -9.09 24.24
CA LYS A 76 14.37 -8.86 23.24
C LYS A 76 13.25 -8.01 23.83
N HIS A 77 12.85 -6.95 23.13
CA HIS A 77 11.79 -6.07 23.55
C HIS A 77 10.47 -6.82 23.74
N GLN A 78 9.80 -6.58 24.86
CA GLN A 78 8.45 -7.05 25.16
C GLN A 78 7.53 -5.84 25.21
N ALA A 79 6.46 -5.86 24.42
CA ALA A 79 5.53 -4.75 24.36
C ALA A 79 4.74 -4.63 25.67
N ASP A 80 4.52 -3.41 26.14
CA ASP A 80 3.65 -3.15 27.28
C ASP A 80 2.20 -3.40 26.91
N LEU A 81 1.56 -4.30 27.66
CA LEU A 81 0.25 -4.83 27.31
C LEU A 81 -0.92 -3.99 27.87
N GLU A 82 -0.66 -3.16 28.88
CA GLU A 82 -1.64 -2.31 29.56
C GLU A 82 -1.18 -0.83 29.56
N LYS A 83 -0.98 -0.25 28.38
CA LYS A 83 -0.64 1.18 28.25
C LYS A 83 -1.91 2.04 28.22
N PHE A 84 -1.93 3.13 28.99
CA PHE A 84 -3.03 4.09 28.99
C PHE A 84 -2.59 5.43 28.41
N TYR A 85 -3.50 6.05 27.67
CA TYR A 85 -3.36 7.42 27.17
C TYR A 85 -4.65 8.17 27.48
N ASN A 86 -4.57 9.33 28.15
CA ASN A 86 -5.72 10.14 28.57
C ASN A 86 -6.84 9.31 29.26
N ASN A 87 -6.46 8.45 30.21
CA ASN A 87 -7.37 7.55 30.95
C ASN A 87 -8.15 6.54 30.08
N ARG A 88 -7.63 6.19 28.89
CA ARG A 88 -8.17 5.14 28.02
C ARG A 88 -7.07 4.14 27.70
N LEU A 89 -7.45 2.87 27.58
CA LEU A 89 -6.52 1.81 27.21
C LEU A 89 -6.13 1.98 25.73
N VAL A 90 -4.83 1.94 25.44
CA VAL A 90 -4.31 1.94 24.07
C VAL A 90 -4.53 0.56 23.46
N GLU A 91 -5.24 0.52 22.33
CA GLU A 91 -5.43 -0.70 21.54
C GLU A 91 -4.18 -1.00 20.72
N SER A 92 -3.70 0.03 20.02
CA SER A 92 -2.47 0.06 19.25
C SER A 92 -1.88 1.46 19.25
N GLU A 93 -0.56 1.53 19.16
CA GLU A 93 0.18 2.77 18.98
C GLU A 93 1.27 2.58 17.94
N THR A 94 1.57 3.66 17.24
CA THR A 94 2.55 3.76 16.17
C THR A 94 2.94 5.23 16.01
N TYR A 95 3.70 5.55 14.98
CA TYR A 95 3.95 6.90 14.50
C TYR A 95 3.28 7.09 13.13
N ILE A 96 3.21 8.34 12.67
CA ILE A 96 2.81 8.66 11.30
C ILE A 96 3.94 8.26 10.34
N GLY A 97 3.66 7.30 9.45
CA GLY A 97 4.62 6.83 8.46
C GLY A 97 4.85 7.80 7.30
N GLY A 98 5.47 7.29 6.23
CA GLY A 98 5.80 8.08 5.04
C GLY A 98 4.62 8.86 4.46
N HIS A 99 4.88 10.09 4.03
CA HIS A 99 3.88 10.94 3.38
C HIS A 99 3.65 10.46 1.95
N VAL A 100 2.38 10.36 1.56
CA VAL A 100 2.01 9.94 0.20
C VAL A 100 0.83 10.79 -0.25
N GLU A 101 0.93 11.36 -1.43
CA GLU A 101 -0.06 12.26 -2.01
C GLU A 101 -0.16 11.99 -3.51
N CYS A 102 -1.38 11.91 -4.02
CA CYS A 102 -1.61 12.02 -5.45
C CYS A 102 -2.20 13.40 -5.65
N LEU A 103 -1.68 14.16 -6.61
CA LEU A 103 -1.99 15.57 -6.82
C LEU A 103 -2.77 15.75 -8.11
N GLU A 104 -2.32 15.04 -9.16
CA GLU A 104 -2.96 15.07 -10.46
C GLU A 104 -3.18 13.67 -11.03
N THR A 105 -4.15 13.59 -11.94
CA THR A 105 -4.53 12.35 -12.65
C THR A 105 -4.68 12.66 -14.12
N GLY A 106 -4.31 11.74 -14.99
CA GLY A 106 -4.28 12.01 -16.43
C GLY A 106 -3.18 11.26 -17.16
N VAL A 107 -3.05 11.61 -18.43
CA VAL A 107 -1.94 11.20 -19.30
C VAL A 107 -1.02 12.40 -19.48
N PHE A 108 0.26 12.21 -19.17
CA PHE A 108 1.33 13.17 -19.43
C PHE A 108 2.33 12.51 -20.35
N ARG A 109 2.70 13.19 -21.43
CA ARG A 109 3.62 12.66 -22.45
C ARG A 109 4.58 13.74 -22.90
N SER A 110 5.82 13.34 -23.18
CA SER A 110 6.88 14.25 -23.65
C SER A 110 6.60 14.85 -25.03
N ASP A 111 5.66 14.30 -25.79
CA ASP A 111 5.24 14.81 -27.10
C ASP A 111 3.86 15.50 -27.11
N LEU A 112 3.18 15.60 -25.96
CA LEU A 112 1.90 16.28 -25.83
C LEU A 112 2.04 17.58 -25.02
N PRO A 113 1.65 18.74 -25.58
CA PRO A 113 1.72 20.02 -24.86
C PRO A 113 0.95 20.00 -23.55
N THR A 114 1.56 20.57 -22.51
CA THR A 114 0.97 20.71 -21.19
C THR A 114 0.98 22.18 -20.79
N LYS A 115 -0.13 22.63 -20.19
CA LYS A 115 -0.24 24.00 -19.66
C LYS A 115 0.47 24.11 -18.32
N PHE A 116 1.30 25.13 -18.20
CA PHE A 116 2.03 25.49 -16.98
C PHE A 116 1.60 26.87 -16.51
N GLN A 117 1.42 26.99 -15.19
CA GLN A 117 1.22 28.26 -14.50
C GLN A 117 2.29 28.36 -13.41
N LEU A 118 3.38 29.03 -13.76
CA LEU A 118 4.58 29.14 -12.96
C LEU A 118 4.50 30.34 -12.00
N GLU A 119 5.19 30.29 -10.87
CA GLU A 119 5.28 31.41 -9.92
C GLU A 119 6.58 32.21 -10.14
N PRO A 120 6.54 33.45 -10.69
CA PRO A 120 7.75 34.22 -11.01
C PRO A 120 8.69 34.44 -9.82
N SER A 121 8.14 34.58 -8.60
CA SER A 121 8.91 34.75 -7.36
C SER A 121 9.86 33.57 -7.10
N ALA A 122 9.46 32.35 -7.45
CA ALA A 122 10.29 31.15 -7.27
C ALA A 122 11.47 31.16 -8.24
N PHE A 123 11.26 31.60 -9.49
CA PHE A 123 12.35 31.73 -10.46
C PHE A 123 13.32 32.85 -10.09
N GLU A 124 12.83 33.96 -9.54
CA GLU A 124 13.70 35.02 -9.01
C GLU A 124 14.60 34.46 -7.90
N GLN A 125 14.03 33.71 -6.96
CA GLN A 125 14.79 33.04 -5.90
C GLN A 125 15.82 32.05 -6.46
N LEU A 126 15.47 31.25 -7.48
CA LEU A 126 16.41 30.33 -8.12
C LEU A 126 17.56 31.07 -8.82
N ILE A 127 17.27 32.22 -9.44
CA ILE A 127 18.28 33.06 -10.09
C ILE A 127 19.22 33.68 -9.05
N GLU A 128 18.70 34.20 -7.94
CA GLU A 128 19.49 34.76 -6.83
C GLU A 128 20.39 33.70 -6.19
N ASN A 129 19.88 32.48 -6.06
CA ASN A 129 20.60 31.36 -5.46
C ASN A 129 21.54 30.62 -6.43
N LEU A 130 21.59 31.00 -7.71
CA LEU A 130 22.27 30.21 -8.72
C LEU A 130 23.78 30.03 -8.44
N ASP A 131 24.48 31.08 -7.99
CA ASP A 131 25.90 30.95 -7.62
C ASP A 131 26.11 29.96 -6.47
N ARG A 132 25.29 30.09 -5.42
CA ARG A 132 25.27 29.21 -4.25
C ARG A 132 25.07 27.76 -4.69
N ASP A 133 24.11 27.52 -5.56
CA ASP A 133 23.72 26.18 -6.00
C ASP A 133 24.82 25.51 -6.83
N LEU A 134 25.38 26.25 -7.80
CA LEU A 134 26.43 25.73 -8.68
C LEU A 134 27.74 25.52 -7.91
N GLN A 135 28.09 26.41 -6.98
CA GLN A 135 29.29 26.22 -6.13
C GLN A 135 29.15 25.00 -5.23
N TYR A 136 27.97 24.76 -4.65
CA TYR A 136 27.70 23.55 -3.88
C TYR A 136 27.85 22.28 -4.73
N ALA A 137 27.29 22.28 -5.94
CA ALA A 137 27.42 21.15 -6.86
C ALA A 137 28.88 20.86 -7.24
N ILE A 138 29.71 21.88 -7.41
CA ILE A 138 31.14 21.71 -7.74
C ILE A 138 31.94 21.23 -6.52
N ALA A 139 31.80 21.91 -5.38
CA ALA A 139 32.62 21.69 -4.20
C ALA A 139 32.20 20.45 -3.39
N VAL A 140 30.90 20.24 -3.20
CA VAL A 140 30.36 19.17 -2.33
C VAL A 140 30.06 17.92 -3.13
N GLU A 141 29.21 18.01 -4.16
CA GLU A 141 28.81 16.84 -4.97
C GLU A 141 29.95 16.38 -5.88
N GLY A 142 30.58 17.32 -6.59
CA GLY A 142 31.68 17.07 -7.51
C GLY A 142 33.02 16.80 -6.83
N LYS A 143 33.20 17.25 -5.58
CA LYS A 143 34.47 17.23 -4.83
C LYS A 143 35.61 17.84 -5.65
N LEU A 144 35.31 18.94 -6.34
CA LEU A 144 36.26 19.70 -7.16
C LEU A 144 36.51 21.06 -6.54
N ASP A 145 37.72 21.57 -6.76
CA ASP A 145 38.03 22.95 -6.44
C ASP A 145 37.34 23.89 -7.45
N ILE A 146 36.72 24.97 -6.95
CA ILE A 146 35.93 25.89 -7.77
C ILE A 146 36.85 26.58 -8.79
N ASP A 147 38.07 26.94 -8.38
CA ASP A 147 39.07 27.60 -9.22
C ASP A 147 39.61 26.69 -10.34
N SER A 148 39.33 25.39 -10.27
CA SER A 148 39.71 24.42 -11.30
C SER A 148 38.76 24.41 -12.51
N VAL A 149 37.56 25.00 -12.38
CA VAL A 149 36.53 25.02 -13.43
C VAL A 149 36.78 26.17 -14.41
N THR A 150 36.77 25.87 -15.72
CA THR A 150 37.12 26.86 -16.76
C THR A 150 35.91 27.50 -17.44
N ASN A 151 34.74 26.88 -17.38
CA ASN A 151 33.52 27.33 -18.06
C ASN A 151 32.37 27.64 -17.08
N TYR A 152 32.70 28.14 -15.88
CA TYR A 152 31.70 28.40 -14.84
C TYR A 152 30.65 29.42 -15.30
N ASP A 153 31.10 30.59 -15.77
CA ASP A 153 30.21 31.67 -16.21
C ASP A 153 29.35 31.27 -17.42
N GLU A 154 29.90 30.50 -18.36
CA GLU A 154 29.14 29.97 -19.51
C GLU A 154 27.96 29.11 -19.07
N VAL A 155 28.18 28.18 -18.14
CA VAL A 155 27.14 27.28 -17.62
C VAL A 155 26.11 28.07 -16.80
N LYS A 156 26.59 28.98 -15.95
CA LYS A 156 25.72 29.85 -15.14
C LYS A 156 24.82 30.70 -16.01
N ASP A 157 25.36 31.36 -17.02
CA ASP A 157 24.59 32.21 -17.93
C ASP A 157 23.58 31.40 -18.75
N ALA A 158 23.95 30.20 -19.19
CA ALA A 158 23.02 29.30 -19.90
C ALA A 158 21.83 28.89 -19.03
N ILE A 159 22.05 28.59 -17.73
CA ILE A 159 20.97 28.28 -16.78
C ILE A 159 20.13 29.53 -16.52
N LYS A 160 20.79 30.66 -16.23
CA LYS A 160 20.13 31.93 -15.92
C LYS A 160 19.22 32.39 -17.06
N GLN A 161 19.66 32.29 -18.31
CA GLN A 161 18.84 32.65 -19.48
C GLN A 161 17.53 31.85 -19.55
N LYS A 162 17.60 30.53 -19.28
CA LYS A 162 16.41 29.67 -19.25
C LYS A 162 15.47 30.06 -18.10
N LEU A 163 16.00 30.30 -16.90
CA LEU A 163 15.21 30.71 -15.73
C LEU A 163 14.55 32.08 -15.92
N VAL A 164 15.26 33.05 -16.50
CA VAL A 164 14.71 34.38 -16.83
C VAL A 164 13.55 34.26 -17.82
N SER A 165 13.69 33.44 -18.87
CA SER A 165 12.60 33.19 -19.82
C SER A 165 11.35 32.63 -19.12
N LEU A 166 11.52 31.68 -18.20
CA LEU A 166 10.44 31.07 -17.42
C LEU A 166 9.78 32.05 -16.46
N ARG A 167 10.56 32.92 -15.80
CA ARG A 167 10.08 33.99 -14.94
C ARG A 167 9.24 35.02 -15.70
N ASP A 168 9.75 35.47 -16.86
CA ASP A 168 9.15 36.56 -17.63
C ASP A 168 7.90 36.10 -18.41
N HIS A 169 7.83 34.80 -18.74
CA HIS A 169 6.66 34.19 -19.39
C HIS A 169 6.15 32.99 -18.59
N PRO A 170 5.51 33.23 -17.42
CA PRO A 170 5.17 32.18 -16.45
C PRO A 170 3.93 31.35 -16.84
N THR A 171 3.05 31.88 -17.69
CA THR A 171 1.93 31.14 -18.25
C THR A 171 2.28 30.70 -19.65
N ARG A 172 2.41 29.39 -19.87
CA ARG A 172 2.87 28.82 -21.14
C ARG A 172 2.32 27.43 -21.39
N GLU A 173 2.39 27.01 -22.64
CA GLU A 173 2.00 25.68 -23.10
C GLU A 173 3.12 25.14 -23.97
N GLU A 174 3.78 24.09 -23.49
CA GLU A 174 4.89 23.42 -24.18
C GLU A 174 4.94 21.93 -23.78
N CYS A 175 5.74 21.15 -24.50
CA CYS A 175 5.93 19.73 -24.17
C CYS A 175 6.64 19.58 -22.81
N PRO A 176 6.13 18.73 -21.91
CA PRO A 176 6.69 18.56 -20.57
C PRO A 176 7.92 17.64 -20.55
N LEU A 177 8.78 17.85 -19.57
CA LEU A 177 9.81 16.91 -19.12
C LEU A 177 9.25 16.14 -17.93
N ILE A 178 9.14 14.81 -18.05
CA ILE A 178 8.63 13.95 -16.98
C ILE A 178 9.81 13.43 -16.15
N TYR A 179 9.89 13.84 -14.89
CA TYR A 179 10.97 13.49 -13.98
C TYR A 179 10.47 12.80 -12.71
N HIS A 180 11.31 11.92 -12.17
CA HIS A 180 11.20 11.39 -10.82
C HIS A 180 12.38 11.92 -10.00
N LEU A 181 12.08 12.73 -8.99
CA LEU A 181 13.04 13.31 -8.06
C LEU A 181 12.98 12.51 -6.76
N ASP A 182 13.96 11.61 -6.54
CA ASP A 182 13.95 10.62 -5.45
C ASP A 182 15.12 10.83 -4.49
N VAL A 183 14.91 10.72 -3.18
CA VAL A 183 16.02 10.80 -2.22
C VAL A 183 16.74 9.46 -2.12
N ALA A 184 18.00 9.44 -2.54
CA ALA A 184 18.82 8.23 -2.52
C ALA A 184 18.91 7.65 -1.11
N ALA A 185 18.37 6.44 -0.92
CA ALA A 185 18.38 5.75 0.38
C ALA A 185 17.94 6.66 1.54
N MET A 186 16.79 7.34 1.37
CA MET A 186 16.27 8.38 2.26
C MET A 186 16.42 8.08 3.76
N TYR A 187 15.77 7.02 4.26
CA TYR A 187 15.78 6.72 5.69
C TYR A 187 17.17 6.39 6.26
N PRO A 188 17.99 5.54 5.62
CA PRO A 188 19.39 5.38 5.99
C PRO A 188 20.15 6.71 6.08
N ASN A 189 20.01 7.59 5.10
CA ASN A 189 20.73 8.87 5.11
C ASN A 189 20.19 9.83 6.18
N ILE A 190 18.89 9.83 6.48
CA ILE A 190 18.33 10.57 7.63
C ILE A 190 18.88 10.02 8.95
N ILE A 191 18.97 8.69 9.09
CA ILE A 191 19.58 8.02 10.24
C ILE A 191 21.03 8.46 10.42
N LEU A 192 21.81 8.48 9.33
CA LEU A 192 23.21 8.86 9.36
C LEU A 192 23.38 10.34 9.68
N THR A 193 22.71 11.26 8.98
CA THR A 193 22.75 12.71 9.22
C THR A 193 22.43 13.07 10.68
N ASN A 194 21.37 12.49 11.24
CA ASN A 194 20.90 12.83 12.59
C ASN A 194 21.44 11.89 13.67
N ARG A 195 22.38 11.00 13.35
CA ARG A 195 23.00 10.03 14.28
C ARG A 195 21.97 9.23 15.09
N LEU A 196 20.91 8.80 14.40
CA LEU A 196 19.76 8.14 15.02
C LEU A 196 20.05 6.68 15.29
N GLN A 197 19.92 6.26 16.54
CA GLN A 197 20.04 4.87 16.94
C GLN A 197 19.25 4.67 18.24
N PRO A 198 18.71 3.47 18.52
CA PRO A 198 17.85 3.29 19.69
C PRO A 198 18.51 3.69 21.02
N PRO A 199 19.80 3.40 21.28
CA PRO A 199 20.47 3.86 22.50
C PRO A 199 20.73 5.36 22.58
N SER A 200 20.71 6.10 21.46
CA SER A 200 20.92 7.55 21.50
C SER A 200 19.66 8.33 21.84
N ILE A 201 18.49 7.70 21.83
CA ILE A 201 17.24 8.31 22.31
C ILE A 201 17.26 8.30 23.83
N VAL A 202 17.49 9.47 24.43
CA VAL A 202 17.67 9.64 25.87
C VAL A 202 16.51 10.42 26.48
N THR A 203 16.14 10.07 27.71
CA THR A 203 15.20 10.85 28.51
C THR A 203 15.92 11.99 29.23
N ASP A 204 15.16 12.95 29.76
CA ASP A 204 15.71 14.02 30.58
C ASP A 204 16.45 13.49 31.82
N VAL A 205 15.99 12.35 32.36
CA VAL A 205 16.63 11.69 33.51
C VAL A 205 18.01 11.16 33.11
N ASP A 206 18.11 10.45 31.98
CA ASP A 206 19.37 9.91 31.47
C ASP A 206 20.36 11.03 31.15
N CYS A 207 19.88 12.10 30.50
CA CYS A 207 20.71 13.24 30.14
C CYS A 207 21.18 14.01 31.38
N THR A 208 20.35 14.09 32.42
CA THR A 208 20.71 14.78 33.67
C THR A 208 21.80 14.03 34.43
N ALA A 209 21.75 12.70 34.43
CA ALA A 209 22.73 11.83 35.08
C ALA A 209 24.08 11.75 34.34
N CYS A 210 24.18 12.28 33.12
CA CYS A 210 25.38 12.18 32.28
C CYS A 210 26.50 13.12 32.74
N ASP A 211 27.75 12.64 32.82
CA ASP A 211 28.95 13.43 33.16
C ASP A 211 29.18 14.64 32.24
N PHE A 212 28.65 14.56 31.02
CA PHE A 212 28.73 15.60 30.01
C PHE A 212 27.62 16.66 30.11
N ASN A 213 26.70 16.52 31.06
CA ASN A 213 25.66 17.51 31.34
C ASN A 213 26.24 18.73 32.06
N ARG A 214 27.00 19.55 31.32
CA ARG A 214 27.64 20.78 31.79
C ARG A 214 26.99 22.00 31.12
N PRO A 215 27.10 23.21 31.72
CA PRO A 215 26.68 24.44 31.05
C PRO A 215 27.33 24.56 29.66
N GLY A 216 26.52 24.91 28.66
CA GLY A 216 26.98 24.99 27.26
C GLY A 216 27.07 23.64 26.53
N LYS A 217 26.48 22.55 27.05
CA LYS A 217 26.40 21.29 26.31
C LYS A 217 25.67 21.51 24.97
N ASN A 218 26.27 20.99 23.90
CA ASN A 218 25.74 21.04 22.53
C ASN A 218 25.53 19.63 21.95
N CYS A 219 25.48 18.61 22.80
CA CYS A 219 25.42 17.20 22.40
C CYS A 219 24.02 16.59 22.45
N LEU A 220 23.00 17.33 22.90
CA LEU A 220 21.61 16.88 22.91
C LEU A 220 20.86 17.57 21.76
N ARG A 221 20.61 16.82 20.68
CA ARG A 221 19.81 17.29 19.55
C ARG A 221 18.36 16.93 19.80
N THR A 222 17.46 17.91 19.74
CA THR A 222 16.02 17.66 19.86
C THR A 222 15.40 17.56 18.47
N LEU A 223 14.64 16.51 18.19
CA LEU A 223 13.89 16.35 16.94
C LEU A 223 12.44 15.98 17.22
N GLU A 224 11.55 16.51 16.40
CA GLU A 224 10.12 16.22 16.45
C GLU A 224 9.77 14.90 15.76
N TRP A 225 8.67 14.29 16.19
CA TRP A 225 8.02 13.17 15.54
C TRP A 225 6.52 13.17 15.86
N VAL A 226 5.72 12.46 15.07
CA VAL A 226 4.25 12.41 15.29
C VAL A 226 3.84 11.03 15.75
N TRP A 227 3.45 10.93 17.02
CA TRP A 227 2.83 9.74 17.59
C TRP A 227 1.40 9.60 17.10
N ARG A 228 0.97 8.35 16.83
CA ARG A 228 -0.38 7.98 16.45
C ARG A 228 -0.87 6.83 17.32
N GLY A 229 -1.88 7.09 18.15
CA GLY A 229 -2.50 6.07 19.00
C GLY A 229 -3.96 5.84 18.69
N GLU A 230 -4.39 4.59 18.80
CA GLU A 230 -5.79 4.17 18.76
C GLU A 230 -6.18 3.66 20.14
N THR A 231 -7.20 4.28 20.75
CA THR A 231 -7.63 3.97 22.12
C THR A 231 -9.03 3.38 22.13
N TYR A 232 -9.30 2.48 23.07
CA TYR A 232 -10.65 1.99 23.30
C TYR A 232 -11.55 3.12 23.78
N THR A 233 -12.82 3.10 23.35
CA THR A 233 -13.80 4.12 23.76
C THR A 233 -14.14 4.04 25.27
N ALA A 234 -13.93 2.87 25.89
CA ALA A 234 -14.13 2.65 27.31
C ALA A 234 -13.13 3.44 28.18
N LYS A 235 -13.63 4.00 29.29
CA LYS A 235 -12.79 4.70 30.28
C LYS A 235 -12.00 3.72 31.13
N LYS A 236 -10.95 4.19 31.80
CA LYS A 236 -10.16 3.39 32.77
C LYS A 236 -11.02 2.71 33.84
N SER A 237 -12.09 3.36 34.32
CA SER A 237 -13.05 2.79 35.26
C SER A 237 -13.79 1.57 34.70
N ASP A 238 -14.25 1.67 33.45
CA ASP A 238 -14.95 0.59 32.75
C ASP A 238 -14.01 -0.58 32.54
N TYR A 239 -12.78 -0.30 32.12
CA TYR A 239 -11.75 -1.30 31.94
C TYR A 239 -11.49 -2.08 33.24
N HIS A 240 -11.32 -1.40 34.38
CA HIS A 240 -11.14 -2.07 35.68
C HIS A 240 -12.41 -2.81 36.15
N HIS A 241 -13.60 -2.35 35.78
CA HIS A 241 -14.84 -3.08 36.05
C HIS A 241 -14.90 -4.40 35.26
N ILE A 242 -14.62 -4.34 33.96
CA ILE A 242 -14.58 -5.52 33.09
C ILE A 242 -13.47 -6.48 33.51
N LYS A 243 -12.29 -5.97 33.89
CA LYS A 243 -11.19 -6.78 34.40
C LYS A 243 -11.60 -7.57 35.65
N ARG A 244 -12.19 -6.91 36.65
CA ARG A 244 -12.71 -7.57 37.86
C ARG A 244 -13.81 -8.59 37.57
N GLN A 245 -14.69 -8.28 36.61
CA GLN A 245 -15.74 -9.21 36.20
C GLN A 245 -15.13 -10.51 35.64
N ILE A 246 -14.18 -10.40 34.71
CA ILE A 246 -13.54 -11.58 34.08
C ILE A 246 -12.66 -12.35 35.07
N GLU A 247 -12.00 -11.66 36.00
CA GLU A 247 -11.19 -12.30 37.05
C GLU A 247 -12.00 -13.29 37.91
N SER A 248 -13.32 -13.07 38.06
CA SER A 248 -14.22 -13.97 38.76
C SER A 248 -14.78 -15.12 37.89
N GLU A 249 -14.53 -15.11 36.57
CA GLU A 249 -15.09 -16.10 35.64
C GLU A 249 -14.21 -17.36 35.54
N MET A 250 -14.88 -18.50 35.46
CA MET A 250 -14.29 -19.79 35.11
C MET A 250 -14.28 -19.97 33.60
N ILE A 251 -13.11 -20.26 33.03
CA ILE A 251 -12.91 -20.30 31.59
C ILE A 251 -12.74 -21.74 31.11
N GLN A 252 -13.60 -22.12 30.17
CA GLN A 252 -13.44 -23.35 29.41
C GLN A 252 -12.34 -23.15 28.35
N THR A 253 -11.23 -23.87 28.52
CA THR A 253 -10.20 -24.02 27.48
C THR A 253 -10.59 -25.16 26.54
N GLY A 254 -10.40 -24.96 25.23
CA GLY A 254 -10.90 -25.87 24.19
C GLY A 254 -10.33 -27.30 24.32
N GLY A 255 -11.23 -28.27 24.35
CA GLY A 255 -10.94 -29.70 24.53
C GLY A 255 -11.46 -30.21 25.87
N VAL A 256 -12.49 -31.05 25.81
CA VAL A 256 -13.28 -31.68 26.90
C VAL A 256 -12.55 -31.74 28.26
N THR A 257 -13.15 -31.11 29.29
CA THR A 257 -12.89 -31.26 30.74
C THR A 257 -11.67 -30.59 31.41
N SER A 258 -11.30 -29.35 31.06
CA SER A 258 -10.61 -28.49 32.05
C SER A 258 -11.14 -27.04 32.04
N SER A 259 -11.87 -26.69 33.08
CA SER A 259 -12.24 -25.31 33.40
C SER A 259 -11.13 -24.74 34.26
N LYS A 260 -10.43 -23.71 33.77
CA LYS A 260 -9.40 -23.01 34.54
C LYS A 260 -9.92 -21.64 34.98
N PRO A 261 -9.67 -21.23 36.23
CA PRO A 261 -9.86 -19.84 36.65
C PRO A 261 -9.17 -18.88 35.67
N PHE A 262 -9.73 -17.71 35.41
CA PHE A 262 -9.07 -16.70 34.57
C PHE A 262 -7.66 -16.40 35.05
N LEU A 263 -7.43 -16.38 36.37
CA LEU A 263 -6.12 -16.14 36.99
C LEU A 263 -5.05 -17.16 36.58
N ASP A 264 -5.43 -18.40 36.29
CA ASP A 264 -4.51 -19.50 35.96
C ASP A 264 -4.16 -19.56 34.47
N LEU A 265 -4.71 -18.65 33.65
CA LEU A 265 -4.35 -18.53 32.24
C LEU A 265 -2.95 -17.90 32.09
N SER A 266 -2.34 -18.11 30.92
CA SER A 266 -1.10 -17.39 30.60
C SER A 266 -1.38 -15.89 30.39
N LYS A 267 -0.45 -15.00 30.77
CA LYS A 267 -0.60 -13.55 30.58
C LYS A 267 -1.12 -13.15 29.16
N PRO A 268 -0.64 -13.75 28.05
CA PRO A 268 -1.17 -13.44 26.72
C PRO A 268 -2.64 -13.81 26.53
N GLU A 269 -3.08 -14.94 27.08
CA GLU A 269 -4.48 -15.41 27.01
C GLU A 269 -5.41 -14.56 27.88
N HIS A 270 -4.94 -14.13 29.07
CA HIS A 270 -5.65 -13.15 29.91
C HIS A 270 -6.02 -11.92 29.08
N LEU A 271 -5.02 -11.35 28.40
CA LEU A 271 -5.15 -10.12 27.65
C LEU A 271 -6.01 -10.27 26.40
N LEU A 272 -5.90 -11.39 25.67
CA LEU A 272 -6.73 -11.64 24.50
C LEU A 272 -8.22 -11.68 24.87
N LYS A 273 -8.55 -12.38 25.96
CA LYS A 273 -9.94 -12.46 26.45
C LYS A 273 -10.43 -11.14 27.02
N LEU A 274 -9.58 -10.42 27.76
CA LEU A 274 -9.88 -9.10 28.28
C LEU A 274 -10.17 -8.11 27.14
N LYS A 275 -9.34 -8.10 26.09
CA LYS A 275 -9.54 -7.27 24.89
C LYS A 275 -10.83 -7.65 24.15
N ASP A 276 -11.14 -8.93 23.99
CA ASP A 276 -12.38 -9.38 23.33
C ASP A 276 -13.64 -8.96 24.12
N ARG A 277 -13.62 -9.11 25.45
CA ARG A 277 -14.73 -8.66 26.31
C ARG A 277 -14.87 -7.15 26.30
N LEU A 278 -13.75 -6.42 26.40
CA LEU A 278 -13.74 -4.95 26.31
C LEU A 278 -14.30 -4.48 24.96
N LYS A 279 -13.94 -5.15 23.86
CA LYS A 279 -14.48 -4.86 22.52
C LYS A 279 -15.99 -5.04 22.46
N LYS A 280 -16.51 -6.14 23.01
CA LYS A 280 -17.97 -6.39 23.11
C LYS A 280 -18.67 -5.36 23.99
N TYR A 281 -18.06 -4.97 25.11
CA TYR A 281 -18.58 -3.93 25.98
C TYR A 281 -18.65 -2.58 25.25
N CYS A 282 -17.56 -2.17 24.58
CA CYS A 282 -17.52 -0.94 23.81
C CYS A 282 -18.60 -0.91 22.70
N GLN A 283 -18.82 -2.02 22.00
CA GLN A 283 -19.90 -2.12 21.00
C GLN A 283 -21.29 -1.93 21.62
N LYS A 284 -21.54 -2.50 22.80
CA LYS A 284 -22.85 -2.41 23.46
C LYS A 284 -23.08 -1.06 24.13
N ALA A 285 -22.13 -0.58 24.92
CA ALA A 285 -22.25 0.64 25.71
C ALA A 285 -22.02 1.91 24.88
N TYR A 286 -21.05 1.90 23.97
CA TYR A 286 -20.60 3.10 23.24
C TYR A 286 -20.92 3.06 21.73
N LYS A 287 -21.47 1.95 21.20
CA LYS A 287 -21.73 1.71 19.76
C LYS A 287 -20.47 1.79 18.87
N ARG A 288 -19.29 1.93 19.48
CA ARG A 288 -17.98 2.07 18.83
C ARG A 288 -16.93 1.40 19.69
N VAL A 289 -16.01 0.66 19.08
CA VAL A 289 -14.95 -0.09 19.79
C VAL A 289 -13.76 0.81 20.15
N VAL A 290 -13.25 1.49 19.13
CA VAL A 290 -12.00 2.26 19.14
C VAL A 290 -12.35 3.68 18.70
N ASP A 291 -11.78 4.68 19.37
CA ASP A 291 -11.94 6.08 19.00
C ASP A 291 -11.15 6.40 17.72
N LYS A 292 -11.42 7.56 17.10
CA LYS A 292 -10.63 7.99 15.94
C LYS A 292 -9.15 8.06 16.36
N PRO A 293 -8.21 7.69 15.46
CA PRO A 293 -6.79 7.78 15.76
C PRO A 293 -6.42 9.18 16.22
N ILE A 294 -5.69 9.27 17.33
CA ILE A 294 -5.17 10.52 17.88
C ILE A 294 -3.76 10.70 17.36
N THR A 295 -3.43 11.91 16.90
CA THR A 295 -2.08 12.27 16.45
C THR A 295 -1.53 13.39 17.32
N GLU A 296 -0.31 13.22 17.81
CA GLU A 296 0.34 14.17 18.72
C GLU A 296 1.80 14.37 18.28
N VAL A 297 2.22 15.63 18.13
CA VAL A 297 3.63 15.97 17.91
C VAL A 297 4.36 15.81 19.23
N ARG A 298 5.45 15.06 19.22
CA ARG A 298 6.32 14.80 20.36
C ARG A 298 7.75 15.11 20.00
N GLU A 299 8.56 15.33 21.01
CA GLU A 299 10.00 15.54 20.85
C GLU A 299 10.77 14.32 21.33
N ALA A 300 11.91 14.06 20.72
CA ALA A 300 12.89 13.08 21.15
C ALA A 300 14.24 13.77 21.33
N GLY A 301 14.92 13.50 22.45
CA GLY A 301 16.28 13.94 22.71
C GLY A 301 17.27 12.91 22.18
N ILE A 302 18.14 13.30 21.25
CA ILE A 302 19.14 12.43 20.64
C ILE A 302 20.54 12.83 21.12
N CYS A 303 21.21 11.92 21.83
CA CYS A 303 22.57 12.09 22.30
C CYS A 303 23.58 11.91 21.16
N MET A 304 24.31 12.98 20.83
CA MET A 304 25.36 12.98 19.81
C MET A 304 26.66 12.32 20.27
N ARG A 305 26.80 11.98 21.56
CA ARG A 305 28.02 11.37 22.14
C ARG A 305 27.93 9.87 22.42
N GLU A 306 26.73 9.28 22.32
CA GLU A 306 26.50 7.84 22.54
C GLU A 306 27.39 6.98 21.64
N ASN A 307 27.75 5.76 22.01
CA ASN A 307 28.54 4.87 21.16
C ASN A 307 27.87 4.62 19.80
N SER A 308 28.55 4.92 18.68
CA SER A 308 27.97 4.93 17.33
C SER A 308 27.87 3.57 16.63
N PHE A 309 28.06 2.43 17.30
CA PHE A 309 28.11 1.12 16.63
C PHE A 309 26.95 0.86 15.65
N TYR A 310 25.72 1.30 15.98
CA TYR A 310 24.55 1.14 15.10
C TYR A 310 24.67 2.03 13.85
N VAL A 311 24.92 3.33 14.03
CA VAL A 311 25.06 4.30 12.93
C VAL A 311 26.25 3.94 12.04
N ASP A 312 27.37 3.51 12.63
CA ASP A 312 28.56 3.07 11.90
C ASP A 312 28.29 1.80 11.08
N THR A 313 27.46 0.89 11.61
CA THR A 313 26.99 -0.28 10.84
C THR A 313 26.18 0.16 9.62
N VAL A 314 25.23 1.07 9.80
CA VAL A 314 24.42 1.62 8.69
C VAL A 314 25.32 2.30 7.65
N ARG A 315 26.29 3.10 8.10
CA ARG A 315 27.25 3.82 7.23
C ARG A 315 28.07 2.83 6.42
N SER A 316 28.65 1.82 7.07
CA SER A 316 29.44 0.77 6.42
C SER A 316 28.64 0.04 5.33
N PHE A 317 27.38 -0.30 5.60
CA PHE A 317 26.50 -0.96 4.63
C PHE A 317 26.12 -0.06 3.45
N ARG A 318 25.84 1.23 3.70
CA ARG A 318 25.56 2.21 2.64
C ARG A 318 26.78 2.39 1.74
N ASP A 319 27.95 2.62 2.33
CA ASP A 319 29.16 2.94 1.56
C ASP A 319 29.60 1.73 0.72
N ARG A 320 29.51 0.52 1.28
CA ARG A 320 29.76 -0.72 0.53
C ARG A 320 28.74 -0.94 -0.59
N ARG A 321 27.47 -0.56 -0.39
CA ARG A 321 26.47 -0.57 -1.48
C ARG A 321 26.87 0.38 -2.61
N TYR A 322 27.35 1.58 -2.28
CA TYR A 322 27.76 2.58 -3.28
C TYR A 322 28.97 2.10 -4.08
N GLU A 323 29.93 1.45 -3.44
CA GLU A 323 31.05 0.78 -4.11
C GLU A 323 30.53 -0.24 -5.15
N TYR A 324 29.63 -1.14 -4.76
CA TYR A 324 29.05 -2.12 -5.68
C TYR A 324 28.16 -1.49 -6.77
N LYS A 325 27.41 -0.41 -6.48
CA LYS A 325 26.65 0.36 -7.47
C LYS A 325 27.61 0.97 -8.51
N GLY A 326 28.74 1.52 -8.07
CA GLY A 326 29.80 2.06 -8.93
C GLY A 326 30.43 0.99 -9.81
N LEU A 327 30.85 -0.13 -9.21
CA LEU A 327 31.43 -1.27 -9.95
C LEU A 327 30.44 -1.83 -10.96
N ASN A 328 29.15 -1.98 -10.60
CA ASN A 328 28.12 -2.41 -11.54
C ASN A 328 28.03 -1.49 -12.77
N LYS A 329 28.06 -0.16 -12.56
CA LYS A 329 28.05 0.83 -13.65
C LYS A 329 29.29 0.70 -14.54
N THR A 330 30.48 0.58 -13.95
CA THR A 330 31.74 0.38 -14.69
C THR A 330 31.69 -0.90 -15.52
N TRP A 331 31.22 -2.01 -14.96
CA TRP A 331 31.16 -3.29 -15.65
C TRP A 331 30.07 -3.33 -16.74
N LYS A 332 28.97 -2.59 -16.59
CA LYS A 332 28.01 -2.37 -17.68
C LYS A 332 28.64 -1.64 -18.86
N GLY A 333 29.48 -0.63 -18.60
CA GLY A 333 30.28 0.05 -19.63
C GLY A 333 31.21 -0.92 -20.36
N LYS A 334 32.00 -1.69 -19.60
CA LYS A 334 32.89 -2.73 -20.15
C LYS A 334 32.16 -3.80 -20.94
N LEU A 335 30.94 -4.19 -20.53
CA LEU A 335 30.11 -5.15 -21.27
C LEU A 335 29.69 -4.57 -22.63
N SER A 336 29.32 -3.31 -22.69
CA SER A 336 29.00 -2.63 -23.95
C SER A 336 30.21 -2.55 -24.89
N GLU A 337 31.39 -2.21 -24.35
CA GLU A 337 32.66 -2.23 -25.09
C GLU A 337 33.03 -3.64 -25.57
N ALA A 338 32.86 -4.66 -24.72
CA ALA A 338 33.13 -6.06 -25.07
C ALA A 338 32.20 -6.54 -26.19
N LYS A 339 30.90 -6.20 -26.13
CA LYS A 339 29.93 -6.47 -27.20
C LYS A 339 30.31 -5.80 -28.51
N ALA A 340 30.76 -4.55 -28.47
CA ALA A 340 31.24 -3.84 -29.65
C ALA A 340 32.52 -4.48 -30.25
N SER A 341 33.40 -5.02 -29.40
CA SER A 341 34.62 -5.71 -29.83
C SER A 341 34.42 -7.14 -30.36
N GLY A 342 33.25 -7.75 -30.14
CA GLY A 342 32.91 -9.11 -30.60
C GLY A 342 33.62 -10.26 -29.89
N ASN A 343 34.38 -10.02 -28.81
CA ASN A 343 35.13 -11.07 -28.10
C ASN A 343 34.23 -11.84 -27.12
N SER A 344 33.87 -13.09 -27.48
CA SER A 344 32.97 -13.95 -26.69
C SER A 344 33.41 -14.16 -25.23
N ILE A 345 34.72 -14.34 -24.99
CA ILE A 345 35.25 -14.59 -23.63
C ILE A 345 35.07 -13.34 -22.76
N LYS A 346 35.43 -12.17 -23.29
CA LYS A 346 35.27 -10.89 -22.58
C LYS A 346 33.81 -10.51 -22.35
N ILE A 347 32.93 -10.87 -23.28
CA ILE A 347 31.49 -10.68 -23.14
C ILE A 347 30.98 -11.50 -21.95
N GLN A 348 31.35 -12.78 -21.87
CA GLN A 348 30.91 -13.65 -20.78
C GLN A 348 31.45 -13.17 -19.43
N GLU A 349 32.74 -12.86 -19.34
CA GLU A 349 33.35 -12.32 -18.11
C GLU A 349 32.66 -11.02 -17.65
N ALA A 350 32.47 -10.07 -18.57
CA ALA A 350 31.82 -8.81 -18.23
C ALA A 350 30.35 -9.02 -17.81
N GLN A 351 29.66 -9.98 -18.42
CA GLN A 351 28.29 -10.33 -18.08
C GLN A 351 28.20 -10.94 -16.67
N ASP A 352 29.09 -11.86 -16.32
CA ASP A 352 29.16 -12.48 -14.99
C ASP A 352 29.44 -11.44 -13.91
N MET A 353 30.37 -10.50 -14.17
CA MET A 353 30.68 -9.41 -13.23
C MET A 353 29.52 -8.43 -13.06
N VAL A 354 28.75 -8.13 -14.12
CA VAL A 354 27.53 -7.32 -14.02
C VAL A 354 26.51 -7.99 -13.12
N VAL A 355 26.28 -9.31 -13.29
CA VAL A 355 25.34 -10.08 -12.46
C VAL A 355 25.80 -10.12 -11.00
N LEU A 356 27.10 -10.33 -10.75
CA LEU A 356 27.67 -10.35 -9.41
C LEU A 356 27.48 -9.01 -8.67
N TYR A 357 27.91 -7.90 -9.28
CA TYR A 357 27.80 -6.58 -8.64
C TYR A 357 26.36 -6.10 -8.52
N ASP A 358 25.47 -6.48 -9.45
CA ASP A 358 24.05 -6.19 -9.30
C ASP A 358 23.46 -6.95 -8.11
N SER A 359 23.80 -8.23 -7.97
CA SER A 359 23.37 -9.05 -6.83
C SER A 359 23.89 -8.48 -5.50
N LEU A 360 25.16 -8.09 -5.44
CA LEU A 360 25.79 -7.50 -4.25
C LEU A 360 25.15 -6.16 -3.85
N GLN A 361 24.91 -5.25 -4.79
CA GLN A 361 24.28 -3.97 -4.46
C GLN A 361 22.82 -4.16 -4.02
N LEU A 362 22.07 -5.08 -4.65
CA LEU A 362 20.68 -5.39 -4.27
C LEU A 362 20.61 -6.03 -2.88
N ALA A 363 21.55 -6.90 -2.55
CA ALA A 363 21.68 -7.51 -1.22
C ALA A 363 21.84 -6.43 -0.15
N HIS A 364 22.76 -5.48 -0.38
CA HIS A 364 22.95 -4.37 0.54
C HIS A 364 21.73 -3.45 0.58
N LYS A 365 21.06 -3.17 -0.54
CA LYS A 365 19.82 -2.39 -0.58
C LYS A 365 18.73 -3.01 0.32
N CYS A 366 18.56 -4.32 0.27
CA CYS A 366 17.57 -5.05 1.06
C CYS A 366 17.81 -4.90 2.58
N ILE A 367 19.06 -5.11 3.01
CA ILE A 367 19.46 -4.97 4.42
C ILE A 367 19.43 -3.50 4.86
N LEU A 368 19.90 -2.58 4.01
CA LEU A 368 19.96 -1.15 4.29
C LEU A 368 18.55 -0.59 4.60
N ASN A 369 17.57 -0.93 3.77
CA ASN A 369 16.17 -0.53 3.98
C ASN A 369 15.54 -1.21 5.21
N SER A 370 16.13 -2.31 5.68
CA SER A 370 15.63 -3.07 6.83
C SER A 370 16.12 -2.52 8.17
N PHE A 371 17.20 -1.72 8.24
CA PHE A 371 17.65 -1.11 9.51
C PHE A 371 16.58 -0.20 10.13
N TYR A 372 15.94 0.65 9.34
CA TYR A 372 14.82 1.45 9.82
C TYR A 372 13.63 0.57 10.27
N GLY A 373 13.24 -0.42 9.47
CA GLY A 373 12.15 -1.32 9.84
C GLY A 373 12.44 -2.18 11.07
N TYR A 374 13.71 -2.46 11.35
CA TYR A 374 14.16 -3.30 12.46
C TYR A 374 13.83 -2.68 13.81
N VAL A 375 13.98 -1.36 14.00
CA VAL A 375 13.77 -0.72 15.31
C VAL A 375 12.32 -0.75 15.77
N MET A 376 11.39 -1.10 14.89
CA MET A 376 9.96 -1.30 15.19
C MET A 376 9.53 -2.76 15.16
N ARG A 377 10.46 -3.69 14.91
CA ARG A 377 10.16 -5.12 14.86
C ARG A 377 9.83 -5.63 16.26
N LYS A 378 8.75 -6.42 16.37
CA LYS A 378 8.39 -7.13 17.61
C LYS A 378 9.54 -8.03 18.05
N GLY A 379 10.01 -7.86 19.29
CA GLY A 379 11.13 -8.63 19.83
C GLY A 379 12.51 -8.23 19.30
N ALA A 380 12.65 -7.03 18.70
CA ALA A 380 13.95 -6.44 18.43
C ALA A 380 14.72 -6.18 19.74
N ARG A 381 16.04 -6.32 19.71
CA ARG A 381 16.91 -5.98 20.86
C ARG A 381 17.08 -4.46 20.98
N TRP A 382 17.25 -3.78 19.85
CA TRP A 382 17.33 -2.32 19.79
C TRP A 382 16.01 -1.76 19.24
N TYR A 383 14.98 -1.76 20.07
CA TYR A 383 13.66 -1.23 19.73
C TYR A 383 13.56 0.27 20.09
N SER A 384 13.04 1.10 19.19
CA SER A 384 12.68 2.50 19.48
C SER A 384 11.61 3.00 18.51
N MET A 385 10.47 3.42 19.06
CA MET A 385 9.37 4.00 18.29
C MET A 385 9.67 5.46 17.94
N GLU A 386 10.31 6.17 18.85
CA GLU A 386 10.74 7.55 18.74
C GLU A 386 11.70 7.70 17.56
N MET A 387 12.73 6.85 17.48
CA MET A 387 13.66 6.85 16.36
C MET A 387 12.94 6.68 15.02
N ALA A 388 12.04 5.69 14.92
CA ALA A 388 11.30 5.45 13.69
C ALA A 388 10.36 6.62 13.32
N GLY A 389 9.73 7.22 14.34
CA GLY A 389 8.92 8.42 14.19
C GLY A 389 9.72 9.62 13.69
N VAL A 390 10.90 9.88 14.27
CA VAL A 390 11.78 10.98 13.85
C VAL A 390 12.23 10.79 12.40
N VAL A 391 12.64 9.58 12.02
CA VAL A 391 13.08 9.27 10.65
C VAL A 391 11.97 9.58 9.65
N THR A 392 10.76 9.10 9.91
CA THR A 392 9.63 9.30 8.98
C THR A 392 9.11 10.72 8.94
N TYR A 393 9.07 11.41 10.08
CA TYR A 393 8.64 12.80 10.13
C TYR A 393 9.64 13.74 9.46
N THR A 394 10.94 13.51 9.66
CA THR A 394 12.00 14.25 8.95
C THR A 394 11.91 14.02 7.45
N GLY A 395 11.70 12.75 7.03
CA GLY A 395 11.52 12.43 5.61
C GLY A 395 10.28 13.12 5.01
N ALA A 396 9.16 13.10 5.73
CA ALA A 396 7.94 13.81 5.32
C ALA A 396 8.16 15.32 5.16
N LYS A 397 8.91 15.97 6.06
CA LYS A 397 9.25 17.40 5.93
C LYS A 397 10.11 17.68 4.70
N ILE A 398 11.13 16.86 4.45
CA ILE A 398 12.02 17.00 3.28
C ILE A 398 11.20 16.94 1.97
N ILE A 399 10.37 15.91 1.83
CA ILE A 399 9.61 15.71 0.59
C ILE A 399 8.50 16.76 0.41
N GLN A 400 7.91 17.24 1.52
CA GLN A 400 6.94 18.33 1.47
C GLN A 400 7.59 19.65 1.05
N ASN A 401 8.77 19.98 1.56
CA ASN A 401 9.51 21.18 1.15
C ASN A 401 9.89 21.12 -0.32
N ALA A 402 10.41 19.98 -0.80
CA ALA A 402 10.71 19.78 -2.21
C ALA A 402 9.45 19.92 -3.08
N ARG A 403 8.33 19.33 -2.66
CA ARG A 403 7.03 19.46 -3.35
C ARG A 403 6.55 20.91 -3.43
N LEU A 404 6.73 21.71 -2.37
CA LEU A 404 6.36 23.13 -2.39
C LEU A 404 7.17 23.92 -3.44
N LEU A 405 8.45 23.61 -3.64
CA LEU A 405 9.23 24.22 -4.71
C LEU A 405 8.75 23.74 -6.09
N VAL A 406 8.60 22.42 -6.28
CA VAL A 406 8.17 21.81 -7.55
C VAL A 406 6.79 22.31 -7.99
N ASP A 407 5.86 22.55 -7.05
CA ASP A 407 4.53 23.13 -7.31
C ASP A 407 4.58 24.54 -7.89
N LYS A 408 5.64 25.30 -7.61
CA LYS A 408 5.82 26.67 -8.10
C LYS A 408 6.49 26.74 -9.47
N ILE A 409 7.35 25.77 -9.77
CA ILE A 409 8.19 25.76 -10.98
C ILE A 409 7.72 24.76 -12.05
N GLY A 410 6.74 23.93 -11.73
CA GLY A 410 6.22 22.88 -12.59
C GLY A 410 4.89 22.35 -12.08
N ARG A 411 4.63 21.05 -12.28
CA ARG A 411 3.42 20.40 -11.77
C ARG A 411 3.76 19.05 -11.14
N PRO A 412 3.68 18.93 -9.81
CA PRO A 412 3.83 17.65 -9.14
C PRO A 412 2.60 16.78 -9.40
N LEU A 413 2.82 15.52 -9.78
CA LEU A 413 1.78 14.56 -10.17
C LEU A 413 1.46 13.59 -9.03
N GLU A 414 2.51 13.00 -8.46
CA GLU A 414 2.43 12.00 -7.40
C GLU A 414 3.65 12.13 -6.49
N LEU A 415 3.44 11.95 -5.20
CA LEU A 415 4.45 11.99 -4.16
C LEU A 415 4.37 10.68 -3.39
N ASP A 416 5.46 9.93 -3.41
CA ASP A 416 5.57 8.61 -2.82
C ASP A 416 6.74 8.57 -1.83
N THR A 417 6.49 8.80 -0.53
CA THR A 417 7.45 8.65 0.59
C THR A 417 8.79 9.41 0.48
N ASP A 418 9.65 8.99 -0.44
CA ASP A 418 11.00 9.45 -0.75
C ASP A 418 11.13 10.14 -2.13
N GLY A 419 10.11 10.05 -2.99
CA GLY A 419 10.16 10.60 -4.35
C GLY A 419 8.96 11.46 -4.75
N ILE A 420 9.20 12.36 -5.72
CA ILE A 420 8.18 13.19 -6.37
C ILE A 420 8.22 12.92 -7.88
N TRP A 421 7.11 12.46 -8.43
CA TRP A 421 6.83 12.48 -9.85
C TRP A 421 6.32 13.84 -10.25
N CYS A 422 6.98 14.50 -11.19
CA CYS A 422 6.58 15.82 -11.66
C CYS A 422 6.78 16.00 -13.15
N VAL A 423 6.06 16.97 -13.70
CA VAL A 423 6.36 17.52 -15.02
C VAL A 423 6.92 18.93 -14.89
N LEU A 424 8.05 19.16 -15.54
CA LEU A 424 8.67 20.48 -15.70
C LEU A 424 8.46 20.96 -17.14
N PRO A 425 8.49 22.28 -17.40
CA PRO A 425 8.40 22.80 -18.77
C PRO A 425 9.57 22.30 -19.64
N GLY A 426 9.33 22.04 -20.92
CA GLY A 426 10.36 21.59 -21.88
C GLY A 426 11.61 22.47 -21.96
N SER A 427 11.42 23.78 -21.74
CA SER A 427 12.49 24.77 -21.70
C SER A 427 13.26 24.86 -20.37
N PHE A 428 12.88 24.08 -19.34
CA PHE A 428 13.54 24.10 -18.02
C PHE A 428 15.04 23.71 -18.14
N PRO A 429 15.93 24.31 -17.31
CA PRO A 429 17.34 23.89 -17.27
C PRO A 429 17.48 22.45 -16.77
N GLU A 430 18.06 21.58 -17.61
CA GLU A 430 18.27 20.15 -17.32
C GLU A 430 19.74 19.88 -16.94
N ASN A 431 20.50 19.30 -17.88
CA ASN A 431 21.85 18.81 -17.65
C ASN A 431 22.90 19.77 -18.21
N PHE A 432 23.91 20.08 -17.41
CA PHE A 432 25.03 20.94 -17.79
C PHE A 432 26.35 20.28 -17.41
N THR A 433 27.44 20.62 -18.12
CA THR A 433 28.75 20.02 -17.88
C THR A 433 29.81 21.08 -17.63
N PHE A 434 30.40 21.03 -16.44
CA PHE A 434 31.60 21.79 -16.09
C PHE A 434 32.85 21.07 -16.59
N LYS A 435 33.77 21.85 -17.15
CA LYS A 435 35.08 21.43 -17.63
C LYS A 435 36.11 21.91 -16.62
N THR A 436 37.03 21.03 -16.24
CA THR A 436 38.15 21.38 -15.37
C THR A 436 39.44 21.54 -16.16
N LYS A 437 40.41 22.25 -15.58
CA LYS A 437 41.79 22.36 -16.09
C LYS A 437 42.47 21.00 -16.30
N ALA A 438 42.04 19.96 -15.57
CA ALA A 438 42.56 18.60 -15.64
C ALA A 438 41.80 17.68 -16.61
N GLU A 439 41.04 18.24 -17.56
CA GLU A 439 40.17 17.53 -18.53
C GLU A 439 39.07 16.63 -17.93
N LYS A 440 38.92 16.61 -16.60
CA LYS A 440 37.81 15.95 -15.93
C LYS A 440 36.52 16.75 -16.16
N LYS A 441 35.45 16.06 -16.53
CA LYS A 441 34.12 16.62 -16.74
C LYS A 441 33.22 16.31 -15.55
N LEU A 442 32.51 17.32 -15.05
CA LEU A 442 31.47 17.18 -14.04
C LEU A 442 30.12 17.51 -14.68
N THR A 443 29.25 16.52 -14.84
CA THR A 443 27.89 16.73 -15.32
C THR A 443 26.95 16.87 -14.14
N ILE A 444 26.19 17.96 -14.11
CA ILE A 444 25.17 18.25 -13.11
C ILE A 444 23.79 18.19 -13.74
N SER A 445 22.78 17.90 -12.92
CA SER A 445 21.37 18.06 -13.27
C SER A 445 20.77 19.14 -12.40
N TYR A 446 20.40 20.28 -12.98
CA TYR A 446 19.95 21.45 -12.23
C TYR A 446 18.71 21.19 -11.34
N PRO A 447 17.68 20.42 -11.78
CA PRO A 447 16.56 20.06 -10.91
C PRO A 447 16.98 19.31 -9.64
N CYS A 448 18.07 18.55 -9.72
CA CYS A 448 18.63 17.84 -8.57
C CYS A 448 19.41 18.79 -7.66
N VAL A 449 20.30 19.60 -8.24
CA VAL A 449 21.17 20.54 -7.50
C VAL A 449 20.34 21.52 -6.67
N MET A 450 19.29 22.13 -7.23
CA MET A 450 18.47 23.11 -6.52
C MET A 450 17.83 22.51 -5.25
N LEU A 451 17.44 21.24 -5.30
CA LEU A 451 16.86 20.54 -4.15
C LEU A 451 17.93 20.11 -3.13
N ASN A 452 19.08 19.62 -3.60
CA ASN A 452 20.17 19.18 -2.72
C ASN A 452 20.70 20.31 -1.84
N VAL A 453 20.83 21.51 -2.39
CA VAL A 453 21.30 22.67 -1.64
C VAL A 453 20.30 23.08 -0.56
N ASP A 454 19.01 23.11 -0.90
CA ASP A 454 17.96 23.45 0.06
C ASP A 454 17.84 22.40 1.18
N VAL A 455 17.97 21.11 0.85
CA VAL A 455 18.06 20.02 1.84
C VAL A 455 19.30 20.19 2.73
N ALA A 456 20.47 20.43 2.15
CA ALA A 456 21.69 20.62 2.94
C ALA A 456 21.53 21.78 3.92
N ARG A 457 20.97 22.91 3.51
CA ARG A 457 20.78 24.08 4.39
C ARG A 457 19.78 23.84 5.52
N THR A 458 18.74 23.05 5.27
CA THR A 458 17.65 22.85 6.24
C THR A 458 17.82 21.60 7.11
N ASN A 459 18.63 20.63 6.67
CA ASN A 459 18.76 19.33 7.32
C ASN A 459 20.18 18.98 7.79
N THR A 460 21.19 19.81 7.54
CA THR A 460 22.55 19.58 8.08
C THR A 460 22.52 19.52 9.61
N ASN A 461 23.26 18.56 10.14
CA ASN A 461 23.45 18.41 11.58
C ASN A 461 24.81 18.99 11.99
N ASP A 462 24.81 20.23 12.45
CA ASP A 462 26.01 20.92 12.97
C ASP A 462 26.40 20.48 14.40
N GLN A 463 25.63 19.58 15.01
CA GLN A 463 25.88 19.05 16.35
C GLN A 463 26.51 17.65 16.31
N TYR A 464 26.95 17.17 15.15
CA TYR A 464 27.43 15.81 15.00
C TYR A 464 28.77 15.62 15.73
N GLN A 465 28.77 14.82 16.79
CA GLN A 465 29.98 14.59 17.60
C GLN A 465 30.57 13.20 17.38
N THR A 466 31.90 13.18 17.22
CA THR A 466 32.70 11.96 17.07
C THR A 466 33.78 11.91 18.15
N LEU A 467 34.02 10.72 18.69
CA LEU A 467 35.04 10.49 19.70
C LEU A 467 36.42 10.46 19.01
N LYS A 468 37.27 11.45 19.30
CA LYS A 468 38.61 11.56 18.71
C LYS A 468 39.68 10.88 19.58
N ASP A 469 39.57 11.04 20.90
CA ASP A 469 40.47 10.36 21.85
C ASP A 469 39.65 9.56 22.87
N PRO A 470 39.66 8.22 22.79
CA PRO A 470 38.97 7.35 23.73
C PRO A 470 39.46 7.45 25.17
N VAL A 471 40.73 7.81 25.40
CA VAL A 471 41.33 7.84 26.74
C VAL A 471 40.91 9.10 27.49
N SER A 472 41.08 10.27 26.87
CA SER A 472 40.65 11.55 27.46
C SER A 472 39.15 11.85 27.27
N LYS A 473 38.43 10.99 26.53
CA LYS A 473 37.02 11.18 26.14
C LYS A 473 36.79 12.50 25.40
N LEU A 474 37.73 12.87 24.53
CA LEU A 474 37.64 14.10 23.73
C LEU A 474 36.75 13.89 22.50
N TYR A 475 35.75 14.74 22.34
CA TYR A 475 34.84 14.75 21.18
C TYR A 475 35.12 15.94 20.27
N THR A 476 35.02 15.73 18.96
CA THR A 476 35.03 16.78 17.93
C THR A 476 33.64 16.94 17.35
N THR A 477 33.23 18.20 17.10
CA THR A 477 31.94 18.52 16.47
C THR A 477 32.18 18.88 15.01
N ASN A 478 31.45 18.22 14.11
CA ASN A 478 31.48 18.45 12.67
C ASN A 478 30.04 18.62 12.17
N SER A 479 29.89 19.20 10.97
CA SER A 479 28.62 19.23 10.25
C SER A 479 28.48 17.98 9.38
N GLU A 480 27.34 17.28 9.50
CA GLU A 480 27.05 16.08 8.70
C GLU A 480 25.72 16.27 7.96
N CYS A 481 25.70 16.02 6.65
CA CYS A 481 24.50 15.81 5.86
C CYS A 481 24.82 14.83 4.73
N SER A 482 24.08 13.74 4.64
CA SER A 482 24.22 12.76 3.56
C SER A 482 22.92 12.53 2.79
N ILE A 483 21.98 13.48 2.88
CA ILE A 483 20.66 13.39 2.25
C ILE A 483 20.75 14.11 0.91
N GLU A 484 20.62 13.34 -0.17
CA GLU A 484 20.73 13.85 -1.54
C GLU A 484 19.59 13.26 -2.38
N PHE A 485 18.97 14.12 -3.18
CA PHE A 485 18.14 13.72 -4.30
C PHE A 485 19.01 13.12 -5.41
N GLU A 486 18.42 12.15 -6.11
CA GLU A 486 18.79 11.64 -7.42
C GLU A 486 17.64 11.99 -8.37
N VAL A 487 17.96 12.18 -9.65
CA VAL A 487 16.98 12.42 -10.70
C VAL A 487 16.96 11.24 -11.66
N ASP A 488 15.77 10.69 -11.90
CA ASP A 488 15.51 9.67 -12.90
C ASP A 488 14.59 10.25 -14.00
N GLY A 489 14.96 10.03 -15.26
CA GLY A 489 14.27 10.57 -16.43
C GLY A 489 15.23 11.32 -17.38
N PRO A 490 14.69 12.07 -18.37
CA PRO A 490 13.26 12.26 -18.63
C PRO A 490 12.58 10.99 -19.16
N TYR A 491 11.28 10.84 -18.87
CA TYR A 491 10.43 9.75 -19.33
C TYR A 491 9.52 10.18 -20.48
N LYS A 492 9.09 9.21 -21.29
CA LYS A 492 8.18 9.45 -22.43
C LYS A 492 6.75 9.72 -21.98
N ALA A 493 6.25 8.92 -21.05
CA ALA A 493 4.86 8.98 -20.65
C ALA A 493 4.66 8.57 -19.20
N MET A 494 3.69 9.20 -18.53
CA MET A 494 3.19 8.81 -17.22
C MET A 494 1.65 8.85 -17.21
N ILE A 495 1.04 7.76 -16.75
CA ILE A 495 -0.41 7.60 -16.67
C ILE A 495 -0.82 7.40 -15.21
N LEU A 496 -1.68 8.30 -14.70
CA LEU A 496 -2.20 8.27 -13.34
C LEU A 496 -3.73 8.09 -13.34
N PRO A 497 -4.27 7.06 -12.66
CA PRO A 497 -5.70 6.82 -12.58
C PRO A 497 -6.37 7.74 -11.55
N ALA A 498 -7.68 7.96 -11.71
CA ALA A 498 -8.51 8.73 -10.80
C ALA A 498 -9.43 7.84 -9.94
N SER A 499 -9.86 8.36 -8.78
CA SER A 499 -10.87 7.70 -7.95
C SER A 499 -12.27 7.88 -8.53
N LYS A 500 -13.16 6.96 -8.17
CA LYS A 500 -14.61 7.12 -8.42
C LYS A 500 -15.27 8.05 -7.41
N GLU A 501 -14.64 8.29 -6.27
CA GLU A 501 -15.15 9.12 -5.18
C GLU A 501 -14.61 10.55 -5.29
N GLU A 502 -15.48 11.54 -5.11
CA GLU A 502 -15.11 12.95 -5.19
C GLU A 502 -14.09 13.32 -4.10
N GLY A 503 -13.03 14.04 -4.50
CA GLY A 503 -12.01 14.52 -3.56
C GLY A 503 -11.06 13.45 -3.04
N ILE A 504 -11.20 12.20 -3.48
CA ILE A 504 -10.26 11.12 -3.17
C ILE A 504 -9.37 10.89 -4.38
N LEU A 505 -8.06 10.83 -4.17
CA LEU A 505 -7.08 10.50 -5.20
C LEU A 505 -6.46 9.14 -4.90
N ILE A 506 -6.15 8.38 -5.96
CA ILE A 506 -5.61 7.03 -5.82
C ILE A 506 -4.10 7.11 -5.71
N LYS A 507 -3.59 6.84 -4.52
CA LYS A 507 -2.15 6.80 -4.23
C LYS A 507 -1.50 5.51 -4.72
N LYS A 508 -0.19 5.54 -5.05
CA LYS A 508 0.62 4.36 -5.42
C LYS A 508 0.10 3.58 -6.61
N ARG A 509 -0.52 4.26 -7.58
CA ARG A 509 -0.96 3.65 -8.84
C ARG A 509 -0.58 4.54 -10.00
N TYR A 510 0.36 4.08 -10.83
CA TYR A 510 0.82 4.79 -12.01
C TYR A 510 1.56 3.84 -12.94
N ALA A 511 1.60 4.20 -14.22
CA ALA A 511 2.37 3.53 -15.26
C ALA A 511 3.31 4.54 -15.91
N VAL A 512 4.59 4.18 -16.06
CA VAL A 512 5.63 5.05 -16.61
C VAL A 512 6.34 4.33 -17.75
N PHE A 513 6.63 5.05 -18.82
CA PHE A 513 7.28 4.54 -20.03
C PHE A 513 8.59 5.28 -20.31
N ASN A 514 9.61 4.51 -20.70
CA ASN A 514 10.88 5.02 -21.19
C ASN A 514 10.71 5.67 -22.58
N GLU A 515 11.72 6.44 -23.01
CA GLU A 515 11.80 7.06 -24.35
C GLU A 515 11.67 6.04 -25.50
N ASP A 516 12.18 4.83 -25.33
CA ASP A 516 12.06 3.74 -26.30
C ASP A 516 10.65 3.10 -26.37
N GLY A 517 9.72 3.55 -25.52
CA GLY A 517 8.36 3.02 -25.40
C GLY A 517 8.24 1.79 -24.51
N THR A 518 9.33 1.30 -23.91
CA THR A 518 9.27 0.19 -22.96
C THR A 518 8.67 0.63 -21.63
N LEU A 519 7.95 -0.28 -20.97
CA LEU A 519 7.37 -0.02 -19.66
C LEU A 519 8.48 0.05 -18.60
N ALA A 520 8.74 1.25 -18.10
CA ALA A 520 9.75 1.51 -17.08
C ALA A 520 9.27 1.04 -15.70
N GLU A 521 8.07 1.47 -15.31
CA GLU A 521 7.52 1.17 -14.00
C GLU A 521 5.99 1.04 -14.03
N LEU A 522 5.46 0.08 -13.26
CA LEU A 522 4.03 -0.16 -13.13
C LEU A 522 3.67 -0.51 -11.69
N LYS A 523 2.94 0.37 -11.02
CA LYS A 523 2.65 0.28 -9.58
C LYS A 523 1.16 0.12 -9.29
N GLY A 524 0.85 -0.72 -8.30
CA GLY A 524 -0.45 -0.82 -7.66
C GLY A 524 -1.63 -1.36 -8.47
N PHE A 525 -1.49 -1.49 -9.80
CA PHE A 525 -2.49 -2.06 -10.70
C PHE A 525 -2.67 -3.58 -10.54
N GLU A 526 -3.87 -4.04 -10.89
CA GLU A 526 -4.36 -5.41 -10.76
C GLU A 526 -3.51 -6.41 -11.57
N ILE A 527 -2.96 -6.00 -12.72
CA ILE A 527 -2.03 -6.81 -13.54
C ILE A 527 -0.82 -7.36 -12.76
N LYS A 528 -0.23 -6.60 -11.83
CA LYS A 528 0.92 -7.03 -11.00
C LYS A 528 0.52 -7.84 -9.76
N ARG A 529 -0.77 -7.92 -9.43
CA ARG A 529 -1.25 -8.65 -8.24
C ARG A 529 -1.37 -10.15 -8.54
N ARG A 530 -1.10 -10.99 -7.53
CA ARG A 530 -1.14 -12.47 -7.69
C ARG A 530 -2.56 -13.00 -7.96
N GLY A 531 -3.60 -12.33 -7.47
CA GLY A 531 -5.01 -12.64 -7.72
C GLY A 531 -5.68 -11.68 -8.69
N GLU A 532 -6.96 -11.38 -8.43
CA GLU A 532 -7.86 -10.46 -9.17
C GLU A 532 -8.54 -11.09 -10.39
N LEU A 533 -9.52 -10.36 -10.94
CA LEU A 533 -10.27 -10.74 -12.14
C LEU A 533 -9.36 -10.69 -13.38
N LYS A 534 -9.20 -11.83 -14.07
CA LYS A 534 -8.29 -11.96 -15.22
C LYS A 534 -8.63 -10.99 -16.35
N LEU A 535 -9.91 -10.79 -16.64
CA LEU A 535 -10.42 -9.80 -17.61
C LEU A 535 -9.77 -8.41 -17.41
N ILE A 536 -9.72 -7.93 -16.16
CA ILE A 536 -9.14 -6.61 -15.85
C ILE A 536 -7.63 -6.61 -16.06
N LYS A 537 -6.95 -7.71 -15.74
CA LYS A 537 -5.50 -7.83 -15.94
C LYS A 537 -5.11 -7.80 -17.42
N VAL A 538 -5.88 -8.49 -18.26
CA VAL A 538 -5.65 -8.51 -19.71
C VAL A 538 -6.02 -7.15 -20.33
N PHE A 539 -7.16 -6.57 -19.93
CA PHE A 539 -7.52 -5.20 -20.32
C PHE A 539 -6.41 -4.20 -19.96
N GLN A 540 -5.87 -4.27 -18.73
CA GLN A 540 -4.77 -3.40 -18.31
C GLN A 540 -3.50 -3.60 -19.12
N ALA A 541 -3.14 -4.85 -19.41
CA ALA A 541 -1.94 -5.16 -20.19
C ALA A 541 -2.00 -4.52 -21.59
N GLU A 542 -3.18 -4.52 -22.21
CA GLU A 542 -3.39 -3.97 -23.54
C GLU A 542 -3.57 -2.45 -23.54
N VAL A 543 -4.31 -1.92 -22.56
CA VAL A 543 -4.66 -0.49 -22.54
C VAL A 543 -3.44 0.39 -22.30
N PHE A 544 -2.48 -0.06 -21.48
CA PHE A 544 -1.31 0.76 -21.12
C PHE A 544 -0.42 1.07 -22.32
N ASP A 545 -0.16 0.07 -23.16
CA ASP A 545 0.57 0.26 -24.42
C ASP A 545 -0.16 1.26 -25.34
N LYS A 546 -1.51 1.24 -25.33
CA LYS A 546 -2.30 2.13 -26.17
C LYS A 546 -2.23 3.61 -25.84
N PHE A 547 -1.80 3.98 -24.63
CA PHE A 547 -1.58 5.39 -24.28
C PHE A 547 -0.42 6.05 -25.04
N LEU A 548 0.47 5.26 -25.67
CA LEU A 548 1.58 5.78 -26.46
C LEU A 548 1.20 6.18 -27.89
N HIS A 549 -0.03 5.89 -28.34
CA HIS A 549 -0.51 6.27 -29.67
C HIS A 549 -1.25 7.61 -29.68
N GLY A 550 -1.43 8.20 -30.85
CA GLY A 550 -2.06 9.50 -31.05
C GLY A 550 -1.05 10.65 -30.99
N SER A 551 -1.31 11.69 -31.78
CA SER A 551 -0.52 12.93 -31.86
C SER A 551 -1.09 14.06 -31.00
N THR A 552 -2.34 13.91 -30.56
CA THR A 552 -3.03 14.81 -29.64
C THR A 552 -3.55 14.02 -28.42
N LEU A 553 -3.90 14.73 -27.35
CA LEU A 553 -4.47 14.09 -26.16
C LEU A 553 -5.83 13.44 -26.46
N GLU A 554 -6.63 14.06 -27.33
CA GLU A 554 -7.89 13.54 -27.84
C GLU A 554 -7.69 12.23 -28.60
N GLU A 555 -6.73 12.18 -29.53
CA GLU A 555 -6.41 10.97 -30.31
C GLU A 555 -5.87 9.84 -29.41
N CYS A 556 -5.06 10.19 -28.41
CA CYS A 556 -4.57 9.23 -27.41
C CYS A 556 -5.75 8.59 -26.66
N TYR A 557 -6.67 9.39 -26.14
CA TYR A 557 -7.87 8.88 -25.46
C TYR A 557 -8.80 8.11 -26.40
N ALA A 558 -8.90 8.49 -27.68
CA ALA A 558 -9.67 7.76 -28.68
C ALA A 558 -9.07 6.36 -28.96
N ALA A 559 -7.75 6.25 -29.09
CA ALA A 559 -7.07 4.96 -29.28
C ALA A 559 -7.31 4.02 -28.10
N VAL A 560 -7.21 4.55 -26.88
CA VAL A 560 -7.47 3.81 -25.64
C VAL A 560 -8.96 3.44 -25.50
N ALA A 561 -9.87 4.33 -25.93
CA ALA A 561 -11.31 4.06 -25.93
C ALA A 561 -11.71 2.96 -26.91
N SER A 562 -11.03 2.82 -28.04
CA SER A 562 -11.24 1.69 -28.97
C SER A 562 -11.04 0.35 -28.29
N VAL A 563 -9.96 0.20 -27.51
CA VAL A 563 -9.71 -1.01 -26.69
C VAL A 563 -10.81 -1.21 -25.66
N ALA A 564 -11.21 -0.15 -24.94
CA ALA A 564 -12.28 -0.24 -23.95
C ALA A 564 -13.62 -0.69 -24.56
N ASN A 565 -13.99 -0.14 -25.72
CA ASN A 565 -15.21 -0.53 -26.43
C ASN A 565 -15.16 -1.99 -26.89
N ARG A 566 -14.03 -2.45 -27.43
CA ARG A 566 -13.85 -3.85 -27.83
C ARG A 566 -14.06 -4.83 -26.67
N TRP A 567 -13.54 -4.50 -25.49
CA TRP A 567 -13.76 -5.31 -24.28
C TRP A 567 -15.19 -5.21 -23.74
N LEU A 568 -15.86 -4.07 -23.90
CA LEU A 568 -17.29 -3.93 -23.59
C LEU A 568 -18.16 -4.74 -24.56
N ASP A 569 -17.81 -4.81 -25.84
CA ASP A 569 -18.53 -5.61 -26.84
C ASP A 569 -18.48 -7.10 -26.52
N LEU A 570 -17.34 -7.60 -26.05
CA LEU A 570 -17.20 -8.98 -25.56
C LEU A 570 -18.20 -9.28 -24.43
N LEU A 571 -18.40 -8.35 -23.50
CA LEU A 571 -19.35 -8.53 -22.39
C LEU A 571 -20.81 -8.35 -22.82
N ASP A 572 -21.08 -7.38 -23.71
CA ASP A 572 -22.44 -7.08 -24.18
C ASP A 572 -22.99 -8.19 -25.09
N ASN A 573 -22.12 -8.80 -25.91
CA ASN A 573 -22.44 -9.98 -26.72
C ASN A 573 -22.31 -11.30 -25.93
N GLN A 574 -22.11 -11.23 -24.60
CA GLN A 574 -22.00 -12.39 -23.71
C GLN A 574 -20.96 -13.43 -24.16
N GLY A 575 -19.86 -12.96 -24.77
CA GLY A 575 -18.76 -13.80 -25.25
C GLY A 575 -19.19 -14.87 -26.25
N ILE A 576 -20.12 -14.56 -27.16
CA ILE A 576 -20.59 -15.52 -28.17
C ILE A 576 -19.48 -15.95 -29.14
N ASP A 577 -18.53 -15.06 -29.42
CA ASP A 577 -17.44 -15.28 -30.38
C ASP A 577 -16.20 -15.97 -29.79
N ILE A 578 -16.25 -16.36 -28.51
CA ILE A 578 -15.14 -17.02 -27.81
C ILE A 578 -15.56 -18.38 -27.26
N SER A 579 -14.61 -19.31 -27.15
CA SER A 579 -14.89 -20.64 -26.59
C SER A 579 -15.18 -20.59 -25.10
N ASP A 580 -15.91 -21.57 -24.57
CA ASP A 580 -16.26 -21.65 -23.13
C ASP A 580 -15.01 -21.70 -22.23
N SER A 581 -13.95 -22.36 -22.71
CA SER A 581 -12.66 -22.44 -22.00
C SER A 581 -11.97 -21.08 -21.90
N GLU A 582 -11.91 -20.34 -23.02
CA GLU A 582 -11.35 -18.98 -23.04
C GLU A 582 -12.19 -18.00 -22.22
N LEU A 583 -13.52 -18.10 -22.30
CA LEU A 583 -14.44 -17.30 -21.52
C LEU A 583 -14.23 -17.51 -20.01
N LEU A 584 -14.14 -18.76 -19.55
CA LEU A 584 -13.82 -19.08 -18.16
C LEU A 584 -12.45 -18.52 -17.76
N GLY A 585 -11.46 -18.59 -18.66
CA GLY A 585 -10.16 -17.95 -18.50
C GLY A 585 -10.27 -16.46 -18.19
N PHE A 586 -10.99 -15.69 -19.00
CA PHE A 586 -11.14 -14.24 -18.81
C PHE A 586 -12.01 -13.86 -17.61
N ILE A 587 -13.11 -14.57 -17.39
CA ILE A 587 -14.14 -14.22 -16.39
C ILE A 587 -13.82 -14.76 -14.99
N SER A 588 -12.83 -15.65 -14.88
CA SER A 588 -12.38 -16.16 -13.59
C SER A 588 -11.65 -15.09 -12.76
N GLU A 589 -12.01 -15.06 -11.48
CA GLU A 589 -11.33 -14.29 -10.44
C GLU A 589 -10.58 -15.27 -9.53
N SER A 590 -9.34 -14.93 -9.19
CA SER A 590 -8.51 -15.76 -8.32
C SER A 590 -8.14 -15.04 -7.03
N SER A 591 -8.21 -15.77 -5.92
CA SER A 591 -7.87 -15.29 -4.58
C SER A 591 -7.22 -16.40 -3.78
N THR A 592 -6.09 -16.11 -3.14
CA THR A 592 -5.40 -17.07 -2.26
C THR A 592 -5.79 -16.84 -0.80
N MET A 593 -6.26 -17.89 -0.12
CA MET A 593 -6.60 -17.81 1.30
C MET A 593 -5.35 -17.85 2.17
N SER A 594 -5.18 -16.85 3.04
CA SER A 594 -4.00 -16.75 3.92
C SER A 594 -4.00 -17.71 5.11
N LYS A 595 -5.19 -18.21 5.49
CA LYS A 595 -5.44 -19.11 6.61
C LYS A 595 -6.29 -20.30 6.16
N SER A 596 -6.43 -21.31 7.01
CA SER A 596 -7.29 -22.46 6.72
C SER A 596 -8.76 -22.04 6.76
N LEU A 597 -9.66 -22.80 6.12
CA LEU A 597 -11.08 -22.48 6.11
C LEU A 597 -11.67 -22.39 7.53
N VAL A 598 -11.18 -23.23 8.45
CA VAL A 598 -11.61 -23.25 9.86
C VAL A 598 -11.25 -21.93 10.57
N ASP A 599 -10.05 -21.41 10.33
CA ASP A 599 -9.58 -20.16 10.94
C ASP A 599 -10.38 -18.92 10.49
N TYR A 600 -11.05 -18.98 9.34
CA TYR A 600 -11.90 -17.90 8.84
C TYR A 600 -13.30 -17.86 9.51
N GLY A 601 -13.74 -18.96 10.13
CA GLY A 601 -15.01 -19.04 10.86
C GLY A 601 -16.22 -18.60 10.03
N GLU A 602 -16.98 -17.63 10.56
CA GLU A 602 -18.21 -17.10 9.94
C GLU A 602 -17.98 -15.95 8.93
N GLN A 603 -16.72 -15.60 8.62
CA GLN A 603 -16.45 -14.51 7.68
C GLN A 603 -17.01 -14.82 6.29
N LYS A 604 -17.79 -13.89 5.74
CA LYS A 604 -18.36 -14.01 4.39
C LYS A 604 -17.45 -13.34 3.35
N SER A 605 -16.93 -14.13 2.42
CA SER A 605 -16.20 -13.63 1.25
C SER A 605 -16.35 -14.62 0.08
N CYS A 606 -16.11 -14.16 -1.16
CA CYS A 606 -16.15 -15.03 -2.32
C CYS A 606 -15.16 -16.21 -2.20
N ALA A 607 -13.95 -15.96 -1.66
CA ALA A 607 -12.95 -17.00 -1.43
C ALA A 607 -13.44 -18.04 -0.40
N VAL A 608 -14.03 -17.59 0.71
CA VAL A 608 -14.57 -18.51 1.74
C VAL A 608 -15.72 -19.35 1.20
N THR A 609 -16.65 -18.75 0.44
CA THR A 609 -17.73 -19.50 -0.20
C THR A 609 -17.20 -20.49 -1.23
N THR A 610 -16.21 -20.08 -2.03
CA THR A 610 -15.55 -20.97 -3.01
C THR A 610 -14.89 -22.15 -2.31
N ALA A 611 -14.16 -21.92 -1.21
CA ALA A 611 -13.55 -22.98 -0.42
C ALA A 611 -14.59 -23.92 0.18
N LYS A 612 -15.69 -23.41 0.76
CA LYS A 612 -16.81 -24.23 1.25
C LYS A 612 -17.40 -25.10 0.14
N ARG A 613 -17.64 -24.52 -1.05
CA ARG A 613 -18.15 -25.25 -2.21
C ARG A 613 -17.16 -26.29 -2.74
N LEU A 614 -15.87 -25.98 -2.76
CA LEU A 614 -14.82 -26.95 -3.08
C LEU A 614 -14.75 -28.09 -2.05
N ALA A 615 -14.95 -27.81 -0.76
CA ALA A 615 -15.04 -28.85 0.26
C ALA A 615 -16.27 -29.74 0.08
N GLU A 616 -17.44 -29.17 -0.24
CA GLU A 616 -18.65 -29.95 -0.53
C GLU A 616 -18.47 -30.83 -1.78
N PHE A 617 -17.86 -30.27 -2.83
CA PHE A 617 -17.73 -30.91 -4.13
C PHE A 617 -16.54 -31.91 -4.20
N LEU A 618 -15.35 -31.50 -3.76
CA LEU A 618 -14.10 -32.27 -3.79
C LEU A 618 -13.68 -32.80 -2.40
N GLY A 619 -14.53 -32.69 -1.38
CA GLY A 619 -14.33 -33.15 0.00
C GLY A 619 -13.39 -32.30 0.87
N ASP A 620 -13.54 -32.47 2.18
CA ASP A 620 -12.87 -31.66 3.21
C ASP A 620 -11.33 -31.71 3.18
N SER A 621 -10.74 -32.73 2.55
CA SER A 621 -9.28 -32.83 2.41
C SER A 621 -8.67 -31.65 1.65
N MET A 622 -9.42 -31.00 0.76
CA MET A 622 -8.93 -29.89 -0.07
C MET A 622 -8.76 -28.57 0.69
N VAL A 623 -9.42 -28.40 1.84
CA VAL A 623 -9.52 -27.11 2.55
C VAL A 623 -8.82 -27.09 3.92
N LYS A 624 -8.08 -28.16 4.25
CA LYS A 624 -7.36 -28.30 5.52
C LYS A 624 -6.16 -27.36 5.61
N ASP A 625 -5.43 -27.23 4.51
CA ASP A 625 -4.17 -26.49 4.49
C ASP A 625 -4.39 -25.00 4.22
N LYS A 626 -3.45 -24.19 4.71
CA LYS A 626 -3.39 -22.75 4.42
C LYS A 626 -2.92 -22.54 2.98
N GLY A 627 -3.29 -21.43 2.36
CA GLY A 627 -2.83 -21.09 1.01
C GLY A 627 -3.71 -21.62 -0.12
N LEU A 628 -4.93 -22.07 0.17
CA LEU A 628 -5.86 -22.55 -0.86
C LEU A 628 -6.09 -21.49 -1.94
N HIS A 629 -5.82 -21.88 -3.18
CA HIS A 629 -6.10 -21.05 -4.35
C HIS A 629 -7.57 -21.21 -4.75
N CYS A 630 -8.37 -20.17 -4.51
CA CYS A 630 -9.77 -20.14 -4.87
C CYS A 630 -9.94 -19.43 -6.20
N GLN A 631 -10.22 -20.20 -7.26
CA GLN A 631 -10.61 -19.68 -8.56
C GLN A 631 -12.11 -19.84 -8.74
N TYR A 632 -12.81 -18.73 -9.01
CA TYR A 632 -14.26 -18.71 -9.05
C TYR A 632 -14.80 -17.75 -10.11
N ILE A 633 -16.07 -17.96 -10.46
CA ILE A 633 -16.91 -17.02 -11.20
C ILE A 633 -18.07 -16.56 -10.31
N VAL A 634 -18.71 -15.45 -10.67
CA VAL A 634 -19.89 -14.93 -9.96
C VAL A 634 -21.13 -15.28 -10.77
N ALA A 635 -22.01 -16.09 -10.17
CA ALA A 635 -23.28 -16.48 -10.77
C ALA A 635 -24.35 -15.40 -10.61
N ARG A 636 -25.26 -15.25 -11.58
CA ARG A 636 -26.40 -14.31 -11.52
C ARG A 636 -27.39 -14.68 -10.42
N GLU A 637 -27.70 -15.96 -10.31
CA GLU A 637 -28.67 -16.48 -9.35
C GLU A 637 -28.00 -17.02 -8.08
N PRO A 638 -28.65 -16.94 -6.90
CA PRO A 638 -29.98 -16.34 -6.67
C PRO A 638 -29.94 -14.79 -6.58
N GLN A 639 -30.82 -14.12 -7.33
CA GLN A 639 -30.95 -12.66 -7.30
C GLN A 639 -31.25 -12.13 -5.88
N GLY A 640 -30.75 -10.92 -5.59
CA GLY A 640 -30.89 -10.28 -4.27
C GLY A 640 -29.91 -10.77 -3.19
N THR A 641 -29.13 -11.82 -3.46
CA THR A 641 -28.08 -12.27 -2.53
C THR A 641 -26.74 -11.55 -2.74
N PRO A 642 -25.94 -11.35 -1.67
CA PRO A 642 -24.62 -10.72 -1.78
C PRO A 642 -23.69 -11.47 -2.74
N VAL A 643 -22.83 -10.74 -3.45
CA VAL A 643 -21.82 -11.32 -4.38
C VAL A 643 -21.01 -12.44 -3.73
N SER A 644 -20.68 -12.31 -2.44
CA SER A 644 -19.92 -13.31 -1.69
C SER A 644 -20.58 -14.69 -1.65
N GLU A 645 -21.90 -14.77 -1.72
CA GLU A 645 -22.66 -16.02 -1.65
C GLU A 645 -22.90 -16.64 -3.04
N ARG A 646 -22.65 -15.87 -4.11
CA ARG A 646 -22.84 -16.28 -5.51
C ARG A 646 -21.57 -16.79 -6.21
N ALA A 647 -20.46 -16.92 -5.48
CA ALA A 647 -19.18 -17.38 -6.02
C ALA A 647 -19.19 -18.89 -6.32
N VAL A 648 -19.03 -19.29 -7.58
CA VAL A 648 -19.01 -20.69 -8.05
C VAL A 648 -17.57 -21.09 -8.41
N PRO A 649 -17.02 -22.18 -7.88
CA PRO A 649 -15.67 -22.64 -8.22
C PRO A 649 -15.56 -23.02 -9.71
N VAL A 650 -14.50 -22.58 -10.40
CA VAL A 650 -14.29 -22.90 -11.83
C VAL A 650 -14.13 -24.41 -12.06
N ALA A 651 -13.56 -25.13 -11.09
CA ALA A 651 -13.35 -26.58 -11.16
C ALA A 651 -14.64 -27.39 -11.43
N ILE A 652 -15.84 -26.83 -11.17
CA ILE A 652 -17.09 -27.53 -11.48
C ILE A 652 -17.31 -27.72 -12.98
N PHE A 653 -16.81 -26.80 -13.81
CA PHE A 653 -16.97 -26.83 -15.26
C PHE A 653 -16.01 -27.80 -15.96
N GLU A 654 -15.02 -28.31 -15.23
CA GLU A 654 -14.05 -29.30 -15.72
C GLU A 654 -14.47 -30.75 -15.39
N THR A 655 -15.64 -30.93 -14.77
CA THR A 655 -16.12 -32.23 -14.26
C THR A 655 -17.24 -32.82 -15.09
N ASP A 656 -17.59 -34.08 -14.80
CA ASP A 656 -18.70 -34.77 -15.46
C ASP A 656 -19.98 -33.94 -15.44
N ALA A 657 -20.65 -33.87 -16.59
CA ALA A 657 -21.80 -33.00 -16.81
C ALA A 657 -22.94 -33.23 -15.80
N GLU A 658 -23.15 -34.47 -15.35
CA GLU A 658 -24.18 -34.79 -14.35
C GLU A 658 -23.85 -34.24 -12.96
N VAL A 659 -22.58 -34.33 -12.55
CA VAL A 659 -22.09 -33.81 -11.26
C VAL A 659 -22.13 -32.29 -11.28
N ALA A 660 -21.68 -31.69 -12.37
CA ALA A 660 -21.76 -30.25 -12.59
C ALA A 660 -23.22 -29.76 -12.49
N LYS A 661 -24.15 -30.42 -13.20
CA LYS A 661 -25.59 -30.10 -13.15
C LYS A 661 -26.13 -30.18 -11.71
N PHE A 662 -25.79 -31.22 -10.95
CA PHE A 662 -26.27 -31.39 -9.57
C PHE A 662 -25.85 -30.22 -8.66
N TYR A 663 -24.55 -29.88 -8.62
CA TYR A 663 -24.06 -28.81 -7.76
C TYR A 663 -24.44 -27.42 -8.24
N LEU A 664 -24.49 -27.19 -9.56
CA LEU A 664 -24.95 -25.91 -10.11
C LEU A 664 -26.43 -25.64 -9.77
N ARG A 665 -27.29 -26.67 -9.80
CA ARG A 665 -28.69 -26.56 -9.32
C ARG A 665 -28.74 -26.24 -7.83
N LYS A 666 -27.92 -26.91 -7.01
CA LYS A 666 -27.84 -26.67 -5.56
C LYS A 666 -27.39 -25.24 -5.23
N TRP A 667 -26.33 -24.76 -5.89
CA TRP A 667 -25.69 -23.49 -5.56
C TRP A 667 -26.38 -22.28 -6.19
N CYS A 668 -26.85 -22.41 -7.44
CA CYS A 668 -27.48 -21.32 -8.18
C CYS A 668 -29.02 -21.36 -8.12
N LYS A 669 -29.61 -22.39 -7.49
CA LYS A 669 -31.07 -22.57 -7.32
C LYS A 669 -31.87 -22.52 -8.63
N VAL A 670 -31.27 -22.93 -9.74
CA VAL A 670 -31.89 -22.95 -11.09
C VAL A 670 -32.40 -24.36 -11.45
N SER A 671 -33.51 -24.44 -12.20
CA SER A 671 -34.16 -25.70 -12.59
C SER A 671 -33.77 -26.20 -14.00
N THR A 672 -33.32 -25.31 -14.88
CA THR A 672 -33.06 -25.57 -16.31
C THR A 672 -31.61 -26.01 -16.58
N GLU A 673 -31.35 -26.56 -17.77
CA GLU A 673 -29.99 -26.87 -18.23
C GLU A 673 -29.18 -25.57 -18.39
N ALA A 674 -28.28 -25.32 -17.45
CA ALA A 674 -27.57 -24.06 -17.35
C ALA A 674 -26.22 -24.14 -18.09
N ASN A 675 -26.13 -23.52 -19.27
CA ASN A 675 -24.86 -23.21 -19.92
C ASN A 675 -24.10 -22.15 -19.08
N ILE A 676 -22.77 -22.16 -19.12
CA ILE A 676 -21.89 -21.17 -18.44
C ILE A 676 -22.39 -19.74 -18.67
N ARG A 677 -22.73 -19.37 -19.91
CA ARG A 677 -23.21 -18.00 -20.24
C ARG A 677 -24.50 -17.62 -19.54
N PHE A 678 -25.36 -18.59 -19.25
CA PHE A 678 -26.60 -18.36 -18.51
C PHE A 678 -26.36 -18.19 -17.00
N ILE A 679 -25.35 -18.88 -16.47
CA ILE A 679 -24.99 -18.83 -15.06
C ILE A 679 -24.32 -17.50 -14.72
N LEU A 680 -23.50 -16.96 -15.61
CA LEU A 680 -22.70 -15.77 -15.36
C LEU A 680 -23.53 -14.51 -15.09
N ASP A 681 -23.12 -13.75 -14.07
CA ASP A 681 -23.62 -12.40 -13.86
C ASP A 681 -22.88 -11.39 -14.75
N TRP A 682 -23.29 -11.28 -16.01
CA TRP A 682 -22.71 -10.31 -16.96
C TRP A 682 -22.75 -8.88 -16.45
N SER A 683 -23.77 -8.51 -15.67
CA SER A 683 -23.90 -7.15 -15.12
C SER A 683 -22.80 -6.85 -14.10
N TYR A 684 -22.45 -7.82 -13.25
CA TYR A 684 -21.34 -7.72 -12.32
C TYR A 684 -20.00 -7.51 -13.04
N TYR A 685 -19.71 -8.31 -14.07
CA TYR A 685 -18.46 -8.19 -14.83
C TYR A 685 -18.40 -6.89 -15.63
N LYS A 686 -19.51 -6.47 -16.25
CA LYS A 686 -19.63 -5.17 -16.91
C LYS A 686 -19.40 -4.01 -15.95
N GLN A 687 -19.93 -4.07 -14.73
CA GLN A 687 -19.71 -3.05 -13.71
C GLN A 687 -18.25 -3.01 -13.22
N ARG A 688 -17.60 -4.17 -13.05
CA ARG A 688 -16.17 -4.27 -12.70
C ARG A 688 -15.30 -3.65 -13.80
N LEU A 689 -15.53 -4.00 -15.06
CA LEU A 689 -14.81 -3.43 -16.20
C LEU A 689 -15.08 -1.93 -16.35
N SER A 690 -16.34 -1.51 -16.28
CA SER A 690 -16.73 -0.09 -16.33
C SER A 690 -16.05 0.71 -15.23
N SER A 691 -15.91 0.13 -14.03
CA SER A 691 -15.19 0.78 -12.93
C SER A 691 -13.69 0.90 -13.21
N ALA A 692 -13.07 -0.04 -13.93
CA ALA A 692 -11.68 0.09 -14.36
C ALA A 692 -11.53 1.16 -15.46
N ILE A 693 -12.43 1.17 -16.44
CA ILE A 693 -12.50 2.18 -17.52
C ILE A 693 -12.68 3.59 -16.92
N GLN A 694 -13.56 3.76 -15.94
CA GLN A 694 -13.75 5.03 -15.24
C GLN A 694 -12.46 5.52 -14.59
N LYS A 695 -11.79 4.66 -13.82
CA LYS A 695 -10.57 5.03 -13.09
C LYS A 695 -9.40 5.34 -14.02
N ILE A 696 -9.24 4.60 -15.12
CA ILE A 696 -8.04 4.67 -15.99
C ILE A 696 -8.24 5.64 -17.15
N ILE A 697 -9.46 5.75 -17.68
CA ILE A 697 -9.73 6.43 -18.96
C ILE A 697 -10.64 7.64 -18.74
N THR A 698 -11.90 7.41 -18.38
CA THR A 698 -12.94 8.46 -18.56
C THR A 698 -12.89 9.57 -17.51
N ILE A 699 -12.62 9.24 -16.25
CA ILE A 699 -12.47 10.27 -15.20
C ILE A 699 -11.17 11.08 -15.43
N PRO A 700 -10.00 10.48 -15.69
CA PRO A 700 -8.80 11.24 -16.07
C PRO A 700 -9.01 12.12 -17.31
N ALA A 701 -9.66 11.60 -18.37
CA ALA A 701 -9.97 12.36 -19.58
C ALA A 701 -10.78 13.63 -19.26
N ALA A 702 -11.86 13.48 -18.48
CA ALA A 702 -12.68 14.61 -18.04
C ALA A 702 -11.90 15.61 -17.18
N MET A 703 -10.99 15.13 -16.32
CA MET A 703 -10.15 16.00 -15.48
C MET A 703 -9.14 16.82 -16.30
N GLN A 704 -8.71 16.30 -17.45
CA GLN A 704 -7.88 16.95 -18.46
C GLN A 704 -8.69 17.69 -19.55
N LYS A 705 -10.00 17.88 -19.35
CA LYS A 705 -10.91 18.60 -20.26
C LYS A 705 -11.18 17.93 -21.61
N ILE A 706 -11.03 16.61 -21.67
CA ILE A 706 -11.44 15.80 -22.82
C ILE A 706 -12.86 15.30 -22.59
N SER A 707 -13.69 15.32 -23.64
CA SER A 707 -15.04 14.76 -23.60
C SER A 707 -14.98 13.25 -23.31
N ASN A 708 -16.06 12.66 -22.78
CA ASN A 708 -16.06 11.25 -22.41
C ASN A 708 -15.72 10.36 -23.64
N PRO A 709 -14.53 9.73 -23.70
CA PRO A 709 -14.11 9.00 -24.88
C PRO A 709 -14.80 7.63 -24.98
N VAL A 710 -15.44 7.16 -23.90
CA VAL A 710 -16.23 5.92 -23.86
C VAL A 710 -17.67 6.25 -23.39
N PRO A 711 -18.55 6.78 -24.25
CA PRO A 711 -19.90 7.23 -23.85
C PRO A 711 -20.78 6.14 -23.23
N ARG A 712 -20.53 4.86 -23.55
CA ARG A 712 -21.21 3.69 -22.97
C ARG A 712 -21.01 3.57 -21.46
N VAL A 713 -19.95 4.17 -20.92
CA VAL A 713 -19.64 4.19 -19.50
C VAL A 713 -19.86 5.61 -18.98
N LEU A 714 -20.99 5.81 -18.32
CA LEU A 714 -21.37 7.11 -17.77
C LEU A 714 -20.43 7.55 -16.65
N HIS A 715 -20.24 8.86 -16.52
CA HIS A 715 -19.50 9.45 -15.43
C HIS A 715 -20.31 9.42 -14.13
N PRO A 716 -19.66 9.40 -12.96
CA PRO A 716 -20.33 9.70 -11.69
C PRO A 716 -20.93 11.12 -11.69
N ASP A 717 -22.06 11.31 -11.03
CA ASP A 717 -22.80 12.58 -11.03
C ASP A 717 -21.95 13.78 -10.57
N TRP A 718 -21.09 13.58 -9.57
CA TRP A 718 -20.20 14.63 -9.04
C TRP A 718 -19.22 15.16 -10.09
N LEU A 719 -18.79 14.32 -11.04
CA LEU A 719 -17.80 14.69 -12.05
C LEU A 719 -18.39 15.70 -13.04
N HIS A 720 -19.66 15.55 -13.42
CA HIS A 720 -20.35 16.51 -14.28
C HIS A 720 -20.43 17.90 -13.62
N LYS A 721 -20.69 17.95 -12.31
CA LYS A 721 -20.66 19.21 -11.56
C LYS A 721 -19.27 19.85 -11.61
N LYS A 722 -18.22 19.07 -11.35
CA LYS A 722 -16.83 19.55 -11.32
C LYS A 722 -16.31 20.01 -12.68
N VAL A 723 -16.68 19.34 -13.77
CA VAL A 723 -16.34 19.77 -15.14
C VAL A 723 -17.00 21.11 -15.44
N ARG A 724 -18.30 21.26 -15.14
CA ARG A 724 -19.00 22.55 -15.28
C ARG A 724 -18.36 23.66 -14.45
N GLU A 725 -17.99 23.39 -13.20
CA GLU A 725 -17.28 24.36 -12.36
C GLU A 725 -15.90 24.74 -12.92
N LYS A 726 -15.18 23.80 -13.55
CA LYS A 726 -13.89 24.07 -14.20
C LYS A 726 -14.01 24.89 -15.48
N ASP A 727 -15.11 24.72 -16.21
CA ASP A 727 -15.41 25.40 -17.47
C ASP A 727 -16.14 26.73 -17.27
N ASP A 728 -16.66 27.00 -16.06
CA ASP A 728 -17.29 28.27 -15.72
C ASP A 728 -16.28 29.43 -15.79
N ARG A 729 -16.62 30.43 -16.63
CA ARG A 729 -15.82 31.65 -16.81
C ARG A 729 -15.89 32.56 -15.59
N PHE A 730 -16.93 32.46 -14.77
CA PHE A 730 -17.17 33.31 -13.61
C PHE A 730 -16.91 32.54 -12.31
N ARG A 731 -15.64 32.41 -11.94
CA ARG A 731 -15.25 31.77 -10.67
C ARG A 731 -15.55 32.70 -9.49
N GLN A 732 -16.51 32.32 -8.65
CA GLN A 732 -16.64 32.92 -7.32
C GLN A 732 -15.45 32.48 -6.46
N ARG A 733 -14.50 33.38 -6.18
CA ARG A 733 -13.38 33.10 -5.25
C ARG A 733 -13.96 32.77 -3.88
N LYS A 734 -13.50 31.70 -3.22
CA LYS A 734 -13.94 31.45 -1.83
C LYS A 734 -13.44 32.63 -1.00
N LEU A 735 -14.26 33.13 -0.06
CA LEU A 735 -13.87 34.23 0.84
C LEU A 735 -12.49 33.97 1.49
N ARG A 736 -12.21 32.69 1.80
CA ARG A 736 -10.96 32.23 2.42
C ARG A 736 -9.72 32.45 1.54
N ASP A 737 -9.90 32.45 0.22
CA ASP A 737 -8.82 32.69 -0.75
C ASP A 737 -8.57 34.20 -0.94
N MET A 738 -9.45 35.06 -0.41
CA MET A 738 -9.29 36.52 -0.40
C MET A 738 -8.63 37.04 0.88
N PHE A 739 -8.50 36.20 1.92
CA PHE A 739 -7.89 36.57 3.19
C PHE A 739 -6.68 35.69 3.46
N SER A 740 -5.48 36.26 3.36
CA SER A 740 -4.26 35.63 3.88
C SER A 740 -4.33 35.64 5.41
N PRO A 741 -3.98 34.54 6.11
CA PRO A 741 -3.81 34.58 7.56
C PRO A 741 -2.71 35.58 7.90
N LEU A 742 -2.97 36.53 8.79
CA LEU A 742 -1.92 37.34 9.41
C LEU A 742 -0.94 36.41 10.11
N ASN A 743 0.35 36.50 9.75
CA ASN A 743 1.44 35.88 10.49
C ASN A 743 1.34 36.29 11.96
N LYS A 744 1.14 35.32 12.86
CA LYS A 744 0.95 35.58 14.29
C LYS A 744 2.23 35.92 15.07
N ASP A 745 3.37 36.11 14.39
CA ASP A 745 4.68 36.24 15.04
C ASP A 745 5.41 37.58 14.80
N MET A 746 4.69 38.69 14.61
CA MET A 746 5.31 40.02 14.62
C MET A 746 4.49 41.03 15.42
N GLY A 747 4.95 41.33 16.65
CA GLY A 747 4.74 42.63 17.29
C GLY A 747 3.54 42.77 18.23
N MET A 748 3.59 42.16 19.41
CA MET A 748 2.75 42.58 20.54
C MET A 748 3.47 43.69 21.32
N HIS A 749 3.37 44.92 20.83
CA HIS A 749 3.66 46.12 21.62
C HIS A 749 2.73 47.28 21.22
N ASN A 750 1.91 47.68 22.20
CA ASN A 750 1.22 48.96 22.37
C ASN A 750 0.25 49.44 21.27
N LEU A 751 -1.03 49.52 21.62
CA LEU A 751 -1.78 50.79 21.70
C LEU A 751 -3.11 50.58 22.46
N ASN A 752 -3.23 51.26 23.59
CA ASN A 752 -4.47 51.51 24.31
C ASN A 752 -5.32 52.54 23.55
N GLY A 753 -6.65 52.36 23.56
CA GLY A 753 -7.60 53.49 23.51
C GLY A 753 -8.74 53.35 22.52
N THR A 754 -9.96 53.55 23.03
CA THR A 754 -11.27 53.72 22.37
C THR A 754 -11.92 52.41 21.89
N GLY A 755 -13.18 52.09 22.19
CA GLY A 755 -14.26 52.76 22.89
C GLY A 755 -15.53 51.96 22.58
N ASP A 756 -16.20 51.52 23.63
CA ASP A 756 -17.34 50.60 23.67
C ASP A 756 -18.65 51.29 23.27
N ILE A 757 -19.52 50.61 22.50
CA ILE A 757 -20.94 50.91 22.26
C ILE A 757 -21.61 49.58 21.85
N GLU A 758 -22.74 49.25 22.49
CA GLU A 758 -23.65 48.09 22.31
C GLU A 758 -23.73 47.09 23.48
N ASP A 759 -23.13 47.40 24.64
CA ASP A 759 -23.64 46.92 25.94
C ASP A 759 -24.83 47.82 26.37
N LEU A 760 -25.98 47.65 25.70
CA LEU A 760 -27.24 48.26 26.09
C LEU A 760 -28.37 47.23 25.99
N LEU A 761 -28.91 46.91 27.17
CA LEU A 761 -30.16 46.17 27.45
C LEU A 761 -30.02 44.68 27.75
N THR A 762 -29.70 44.43 29.03
CA THR A 762 -29.97 43.20 29.76
C THR A 762 -31.46 43.07 30.15
N SER A 763 -31.89 41.80 30.27
CA SER A 763 -32.94 41.28 31.16
C SER A 763 -34.42 41.39 30.75
N ASP A 764 -35.07 40.24 30.49
CA ASP A 764 -36.14 39.77 31.40
C ASP A 764 -36.52 38.27 31.22
N LYS A 765 -37.10 37.71 32.29
CA LYS A 765 -37.47 36.30 32.54
C LYS A 765 -38.89 35.94 32.08
N GLY A 766 -39.11 34.66 31.73
CA GLY A 766 -40.18 33.83 32.33
C GLY A 766 -41.62 33.80 31.76
N LEU A 767 -42.04 32.56 31.43
CA LEU A 767 -43.31 31.90 31.82
C LEU A 767 -44.58 31.93 30.90
N ARG A 768 -44.93 30.71 30.41
CA ARG A 768 -46.26 30.05 30.24
C ARG A 768 -47.47 30.71 29.52
N LYS A 769 -47.96 29.90 28.56
CA LYS A 769 -49.34 29.37 28.32
C LYS A 769 -50.36 30.14 27.44
N THR A 770 -51.21 29.27 26.83
CA THR A 770 -52.64 29.37 26.42
C THR A 770 -53.03 29.69 24.97
N THR A 771 -53.60 28.65 24.30
CA THR A 771 -54.91 28.54 23.57
C THR A 771 -55.30 29.61 22.52
N ALA A 772 -56.14 29.39 21.50
CA ALA A 772 -56.72 28.30 20.69
C ALA A 772 -57.76 29.00 19.76
N SER A 773 -58.38 28.27 18.81
CA SER A 773 -59.63 28.59 18.04
C SER A 773 -59.50 29.53 16.82
N HIS A 774 -60.12 29.34 15.64
CA HIS A 774 -61.12 28.44 15.02
C HIS A 774 -60.83 28.40 13.49
N GLY A 775 -61.20 27.45 12.61
CA GLY A 775 -62.17 26.36 12.61
C GLY A 775 -63.11 26.48 11.40
N PHE A 776 -63.22 25.47 10.53
CA PHE A 776 -64.49 24.95 9.96
C PHE A 776 -64.29 23.60 9.25
N ASN A 777 -65.33 22.76 9.36
CA ASN A 777 -65.39 21.31 9.28
C ASN A 777 -66.59 20.90 8.37
N ILE A 778 -66.64 19.64 7.91
CA ILE A 778 -67.79 18.72 7.63
C ILE A 778 -67.12 17.48 6.99
N GLY A 779 -67.12 16.21 7.47
CA GLY A 779 -68.11 15.30 8.11
C GLY A 779 -68.48 14.21 7.07
N LYS A 780 -68.40 12.86 7.23
CA LYS A 780 -68.85 11.88 8.27
C LYS A 780 -68.35 10.44 7.89
N GLU A 781 -67.81 9.61 8.82
CA GLU A 781 -68.43 8.44 9.55
C GLU A 781 -68.73 7.18 8.68
N ASN A 782 -68.57 5.88 9.05
CA ASN A 782 -68.48 5.12 10.33
C ASN A 782 -67.86 3.71 10.12
N HIS A 783 -67.30 3.11 11.19
CA HIS A 783 -66.99 1.66 11.35
C HIS A 783 -68.24 0.83 11.69
N PRO A 784 -68.20 -0.53 11.65
CA PRO A 784 -68.11 -1.27 12.93
C PRO A 784 -67.34 -2.61 12.93
N ASN A 785 -66.98 -3.02 14.15
CA ASN A 785 -66.40 -4.29 14.60
C ASN A 785 -67.34 -5.51 14.46
N GLY A 786 -66.76 -6.73 14.55
CA GLY A 786 -67.45 -7.87 15.17
C GLY A 786 -67.07 -9.26 14.63
N SER A 787 -66.41 -10.09 15.44
CA SER A 787 -66.33 -11.54 15.28
C SER A 787 -67.67 -12.23 15.63
N PRO A 788 -67.90 -13.46 15.16
CA PRO A 788 -68.04 -14.56 16.13
C PRO A 788 -67.53 -15.95 15.64
N SER A 789 -67.52 -16.88 16.60
CA SER A 789 -67.09 -18.28 16.55
C SER A 789 -68.25 -19.26 16.20
N ALA A 790 -67.87 -20.46 15.73
CA ALA A 790 -68.47 -21.80 15.99
C ALA A 790 -69.18 -22.60 14.87
N LYS A 791 -68.64 -23.84 14.69
CA LYS A 791 -69.27 -25.16 14.48
C LYS A 791 -69.88 -25.61 13.11
N ALA A 792 -69.37 -26.80 12.69
CA ALA A 792 -69.99 -27.93 11.96
C ALA A 792 -70.53 -27.65 10.53
N SER A 793 -70.51 -28.54 9.53
CA SER A 793 -70.68 -29.99 9.51
C SER A 793 -70.28 -30.57 8.14
N LEU A 794 -70.20 -31.91 8.08
CA LEU A 794 -69.91 -32.79 6.95
C LEU A 794 -70.68 -32.52 5.63
N GLY A 795 -70.04 -32.88 4.51
CA GLY A 795 -70.69 -33.18 3.23
C GLY A 795 -69.71 -33.85 2.25
N HIS A 796 -70.06 -35.04 1.77
CA HIS A 796 -69.20 -36.06 1.17
C HIS A 796 -69.63 -36.36 -0.28
N CYS A 797 -68.70 -36.52 -1.24
CA CYS A 797 -68.75 -37.45 -2.41
C CYS A 797 -67.51 -37.22 -3.31
N LYS A 798 -66.55 -38.16 -3.43
CA LYS A 798 -66.46 -39.30 -4.40
C LYS A 798 -66.50 -38.82 -5.86
N ASN A 799 -65.63 -39.13 -6.82
CA ASN A 799 -64.59 -40.13 -7.12
C ASN A 799 -63.62 -39.43 -8.13
N GLN A 800 -62.43 -39.86 -8.55
CA GLN A 800 -61.94 -41.17 -8.95
C GLN A 800 -60.42 -41.10 -9.21
N GLN A 801 -59.74 -42.22 -9.00
CA GLN A 801 -58.29 -42.44 -9.18
C GLN A 801 -57.81 -42.27 -10.63
N LYS A 802 -56.55 -41.85 -10.80
CA LYS A 802 -55.54 -42.67 -11.50
C LYS A 802 -54.11 -42.25 -11.16
N SER A 803 -53.39 -43.24 -10.66
CA SER A 803 -52.00 -43.27 -10.22
C SER A 803 -51.01 -43.26 -11.39
N VAL A 804 -49.91 -42.50 -11.26
CA VAL A 804 -48.60 -42.89 -11.82
C VAL A 804 -47.54 -42.68 -10.75
N ILE A 805 -46.90 -43.78 -10.38
CA ILE A 805 -45.83 -43.90 -9.39
C ILE A 805 -44.53 -43.36 -9.99
N ARG A 806 -43.90 -42.36 -9.34
CA ARG A 806 -42.45 -42.14 -9.39
C ARG A 806 -41.95 -41.84 -7.98
N SER A 807 -41.03 -42.68 -7.55
CA SER A 807 -40.37 -42.72 -6.24
C SER A 807 -39.62 -41.42 -5.92
N ASN A 808 -40.09 -40.71 -4.90
CA ASN A 808 -39.34 -39.67 -4.18
C ASN A 808 -38.65 -40.30 -2.97
N GLU A 809 -37.32 -40.29 -2.91
CA GLU A 809 -36.59 -40.39 -1.64
C GLU A 809 -36.32 -38.98 -1.09
N PRO A 810 -36.55 -38.70 0.21
CA PRO A 810 -36.22 -37.43 0.81
C PRO A 810 -34.76 -37.38 1.29
N LEU A 811 -34.07 -36.27 0.99
CA LEU A 811 -32.80 -35.86 1.58
C LEU A 811 -32.94 -35.78 3.12
N ARG A 812 -32.11 -36.51 3.86
CA ARG A 812 -32.03 -36.45 5.34
C ARG A 812 -30.74 -35.78 5.82
N ASP A 813 -30.90 -35.09 6.94
CA ASP A 813 -29.99 -34.21 7.68
C ASP A 813 -28.77 -34.95 8.27
N ASP A 814 -27.56 -34.43 8.05
CA ASP A 814 -26.25 -35.04 8.38
C ASP A 814 -25.85 -34.90 9.87
N SER A 815 -26.74 -34.39 10.73
CA SER A 815 -26.44 -34.04 12.12
C SER A 815 -26.61 -35.17 13.15
N ALA A 816 -27.14 -36.33 12.76
CA ALA A 816 -27.49 -37.42 13.69
C ALA A 816 -26.44 -38.54 13.85
N ASP A 817 -25.38 -38.55 13.04
CA ASP A 817 -24.47 -39.72 12.89
C ASP A 817 -23.26 -39.74 13.86
N GLU A 818 -23.15 -38.82 14.82
CA GLU A 818 -21.98 -38.73 15.72
C GLU A 818 -22.10 -39.43 17.08
N ILE A 819 -23.21 -40.09 17.42
CA ILE A 819 -23.42 -40.63 18.78
C ILE A 819 -23.75 -42.13 18.79
N VAL A 820 -22.91 -42.95 18.14
CA VAL A 820 -22.90 -44.39 18.43
C VAL A 820 -21.49 -44.77 18.85
N ASP A 821 -21.30 -44.94 20.16
CA ASP A 821 -20.02 -45.36 20.71
C ASP A 821 -19.76 -46.82 20.33
N ARG A 822 -18.57 -47.06 19.77
CA ARG A 822 -18.09 -48.37 19.30
C ARG A 822 -18.09 -49.41 20.42
N SER A 823 -17.97 -48.95 21.67
CA SER A 823 -17.95 -49.82 22.86
C SER A 823 -19.34 -50.32 23.28
N THR A 824 -20.40 -49.56 22.97
CA THR A 824 -21.78 -49.85 23.40
C THR A 824 -22.68 -50.40 22.29
N ASP A 825 -22.49 -49.98 21.04
CA ASP A 825 -23.22 -50.54 19.87
C ASP A 825 -22.31 -50.56 18.64
N TYR A 826 -21.56 -51.65 18.52
CA TYR A 826 -20.69 -51.88 17.38
C TYR A 826 -21.45 -51.98 16.05
N GLN A 827 -22.69 -52.45 16.07
CA GLN A 827 -23.47 -52.75 14.88
C GLN A 827 -24.05 -51.47 14.27
N GLY A 828 -24.62 -50.59 15.10
CA GLY A 828 -25.03 -49.25 14.69
C GLY A 828 -23.86 -48.37 14.26
N TRP A 829 -22.73 -48.44 14.97
CA TRP A 829 -21.48 -47.76 14.56
C TRP A 829 -20.98 -48.24 13.20
N LEU A 830 -20.99 -49.55 12.97
CA LEU A 830 -20.55 -50.15 11.71
C LEU A 830 -21.48 -49.79 10.54
N GLU A 831 -22.80 -49.69 10.77
CA GLU A 831 -23.74 -49.24 9.74
C GLU A 831 -23.55 -47.78 9.36
N ALA A 832 -23.42 -46.89 10.35
CA ALA A 832 -23.12 -45.47 10.10
C ALA A 832 -21.78 -45.32 9.37
N ARG A 833 -20.75 -46.08 9.76
CA ARG A 833 -19.46 -46.10 9.07
C ARG A 833 -19.54 -46.68 7.66
N LYS A 834 -20.31 -47.74 7.43
CA LYS A 834 -20.54 -48.31 6.10
C LYS A 834 -21.26 -47.31 5.18
N ARG A 835 -22.26 -46.56 5.69
CA ARG A 835 -22.91 -45.48 4.92
C ARG A 835 -21.92 -44.37 4.57
N LYS A 836 -21.14 -43.90 5.55
CA LYS A 836 -20.08 -42.91 5.32
C LYS A 836 -19.02 -43.40 4.35
N TRP A 837 -18.58 -44.65 4.45
CA TRP A 837 -17.62 -45.25 3.51
C TRP A 837 -18.21 -45.44 2.13
N LYS A 838 -19.49 -45.79 2.00
CA LYS A 838 -20.19 -45.89 0.71
C LYS A 838 -20.29 -44.52 0.04
N TYR A 839 -20.68 -43.49 0.80
CA TYR A 839 -20.69 -42.10 0.35
C TYR A 839 -19.28 -41.62 -0.06
N VAL A 840 -18.27 -41.88 0.77
CA VAL A 840 -16.86 -41.55 0.46
C VAL A 840 -16.36 -42.35 -0.76
N ARG A 841 -16.82 -43.58 -0.96
CA ARG A 841 -16.47 -44.41 -2.12
C ARG A 841 -17.12 -43.89 -3.39
N GLU A 842 -18.37 -43.43 -3.33
CA GLU A 842 -19.04 -42.74 -4.43
C GLU A 842 -18.37 -41.41 -4.74
N GLN A 843 -18.01 -40.62 -3.73
CA GLN A 843 -17.20 -39.41 -3.90
C GLN A 843 -15.84 -39.72 -4.54
N LYS A 844 -15.16 -40.81 -4.12
CA LYS A 844 -13.90 -41.26 -4.74
C LYS A 844 -14.09 -41.77 -6.17
N LYS A 845 -15.22 -42.40 -6.49
CA LYS A 845 -15.57 -42.77 -7.86
C LYS A 845 -15.86 -41.55 -8.73
N ARG A 846 -16.44 -40.48 -8.17
CA ARG A 846 -16.70 -39.21 -8.86
C ARG A 846 -15.44 -38.36 -9.08
N ARG A 847 -14.39 -38.59 -8.28
CA ARG A 847 -13.08 -37.92 -8.41
C ARG A 847 -12.11 -38.62 -9.36
N ARG A 848 -12.34 -39.91 -9.64
CA ARG A 848 -11.57 -40.71 -10.59
C ARG A 848 -12.24 -40.61 -11.93
#